data_AF-A0AAW1LT79-F1
#
_entry.id   AF-A0AAW1LT79-F1
#
_cell.length_a   1.000
_cell.length_b   1.000
_cell.length_c   1.000
_cell.angle_alpha   90.00
_cell.angle_beta   90.00
_cell.angle_gamma   90.00
#
_symmetry.space_group_name_H-M   'P 1'
#
loop_
_entity.id
_entity.type
_entity.pdbx_description
1 polymer ?
#
loop_
_entity_poly.entity_id
_entity_poly.type
_entity_poly.pdbx_seq_one_letter_code
_entity_poly.pdbx_strand_id
1 'polypeptide(L)'
;MKKGRETLLTLLEAFVYDPLVDWTLGVEGLAGTIFGGVPDNSSNRQTRKDLEKEVTLSMFNVRCTEVNMDWNINRDEILEEIPEVLEILKKYLNEYKKFTDVEELLQDLHQQMALVKEAEANGICKHPLYSLPTRYDSYKKTQDAINNAKKDLENIAQDCELRALRYTEALRLLDSQQFAQWSVELNSKFDMENVKVFDIVKEFLQNAGQSSMITQCEQTEKDIEQLAQQQLVTTIKCLQLLQEYAMIIHQCPPIFLEKHRIYVFPKWCKYLQETKSTATCDVVFQEFCQFLENKYEAPVKNVFKFAFLLNTLYNEMAQQLAKLYEDLKKVHTEEPAKTLERNYNDAKTSMINFLKQEKGSCNAYEFVIVSELLLLNQSFLSLETAASRRGDWHKVSTRESVWFLDDLTNNSNKAMELLSYLQLKPECKIESVMFTGILNGLKSANNMYKSLQELNYNFHTIILPESIKKIQSNDPTVMQIVFELQSIIVDVEMPLSDIISHLENNLKYTVMEMDICTPGDCTMEKLKDLKIRYEALLHSTGDVLSPGKMLLMGFNGLFQKINLEYNNLINMLSNLDVPTSWKKLDQVKEAKSLAGPIFNSRVKLILDDIFLIKRIQTISDFFNICLEMCQPFKDLNSCTVYNDDHIVKPIRKFIADYISRQFLGITTETIAYAICALLEDLGLDVVNEIEQKDIGAENKVPLDELSHKGWSSFLKHGIFTQSILAQASSLETNLKTAWERMQEPKKIEQNLALLQSSLIRIQQQITTCSWMFEEILNQHSNWYHVSTVSNRSKFIVDLQNESVALNAIQINLTELQEQQKPSVSSVAQRLKWAAGANPDLNTVLTSFETALSDREKRFNTEAQITNMVLTTCNTILQHELLRSHSADSKSFDQHFLNSCEKWRIVCTFNTIKLENVSEVEENIMKLYTPDLVNNPKWLSVVSEKISDIITGTQNELEDLKNKKVVIINDLLIAVDKIRPLYVQHGKLMTDFKTLIKSMTKIEDYASKAQKFVIDYKRYIDTFTIMLTKIKPDVCKDDIDECLKHSYYLKEHTMHIYADLMNLINKEESDVKSSKYPLTRQDGISLSPIRNTPQKQESMTRGQQRNAYAVGVWRRVRQKLEGRDPDPGRKYTIQEQVENVIREATSLDNLALLYEGWTPWV
;
A
#
# COMPACT_ATOMS: atom_id res chain seq x y z
N MET A 1 -18.11 -71.40 1.71
CA MET A 1 -17.74 -70.64 0.50
C MET A 1 -16.48 -71.16 -0.18
N LYS A 2 -15.33 -71.35 0.50
CA LYS A 2 -14.07 -71.78 -0.16
C LYS A 2 -14.18 -73.05 -1.03
N LYS A 3 -15.00 -74.04 -0.62
CA LYS A 3 -15.23 -75.29 -1.38
C LYS A 3 -16.03 -75.09 -2.69
N GLY A 4 -16.85 -74.05 -2.78
CA GLY A 4 -17.65 -73.70 -3.97
C GLY A 4 -17.20 -72.42 -4.67
N ARG A 5 -15.92 -72.02 -4.50
CA ARG A 5 -15.40 -70.73 -4.97
C ARG A 5 -15.44 -70.57 -6.49
N GLU A 6 -15.21 -71.64 -7.24
CA GLU A 6 -15.15 -71.55 -8.71
C GLU A 6 -16.50 -71.14 -9.27
N THR A 7 -17.60 -71.70 -8.76
CA THR A 7 -18.96 -71.32 -9.15
C THR A 7 -19.28 -69.85 -8.85
N LEU A 8 -18.83 -69.34 -7.70
CA LEU A 8 -19.04 -67.93 -7.33
C LEU A 8 -18.20 -66.97 -8.17
N LEU A 9 -16.95 -67.34 -8.48
CA LEU A 9 -16.05 -66.51 -9.28
C LEU A 9 -16.50 -66.49 -10.74
N THR A 10 -17.00 -67.59 -11.29
CA THR A 10 -17.57 -67.60 -12.65
C THR A 10 -18.83 -66.74 -12.73
N LEU A 11 -19.68 -66.75 -11.71
CA LEU A 11 -20.87 -65.87 -11.67
C LEU A 11 -20.47 -64.38 -11.58
N LEU A 12 -19.50 -64.06 -10.72
CA LEU A 12 -19.03 -62.69 -10.57
C LEU A 12 -18.31 -62.20 -11.83
N GLU A 13 -17.61 -63.10 -12.53
CA GLU A 13 -17.00 -62.80 -13.83
C GLU A 13 -18.05 -62.43 -14.87
N ALA A 14 -19.21 -63.10 -14.88
CA ALA A 14 -20.32 -62.72 -15.75
C ALA A 14 -20.83 -61.29 -15.47
N PHE A 15 -20.94 -60.87 -14.21
CA PHE A 15 -21.32 -59.48 -13.86
C PHE A 15 -20.28 -58.43 -14.25
N VAL A 16 -18.98 -58.78 -14.24
CA VAL A 16 -17.91 -57.89 -14.71
C VAL A 16 -18.03 -57.62 -16.21
N TYR A 17 -18.60 -58.57 -16.96
CA TYR A 17 -18.81 -58.48 -18.40
C TYR A 17 -20.22 -58.07 -18.81
N ASP A 18 -21.11 -57.79 -17.86
CA ASP A 18 -22.48 -57.37 -18.17
C ASP A 18 -22.51 -55.87 -18.48
N PRO A 19 -22.83 -55.46 -19.72
CA PRO A 19 -22.87 -54.05 -20.11
C PRO A 19 -24.02 -53.27 -19.46
N LEU A 20 -24.99 -53.95 -18.83
CA LEU A 20 -26.08 -53.32 -18.08
C LEU A 20 -25.70 -53.05 -16.62
N VAL A 21 -24.53 -53.50 -16.17
CA VAL A 21 -24.04 -53.21 -14.83
C VAL A 21 -23.13 -51.99 -14.90
N ASP A 22 -23.57 -50.91 -14.25
CA ASP A 22 -22.78 -49.69 -14.14
C ASP A 22 -21.70 -49.85 -13.06
N TRP A 23 -20.45 -49.96 -13.50
CA TRP A 23 -19.27 -50.05 -12.64
C TRP A 23 -18.62 -48.68 -12.41
N THR A 24 -19.21 -47.58 -12.91
CA THR A 24 -18.71 -46.21 -12.76
C THR A 24 -19.37 -45.50 -11.58
N LEU A 25 -18.93 -45.84 -10.36
CA LEU A 25 -19.33 -45.09 -9.16
C LEU A 25 -18.56 -43.76 -9.08
N GLY A 26 -19.33 -42.68 -8.93
CA GLY A 26 -18.92 -41.29 -9.07
C GLY A 26 -17.90 -40.76 -8.06
N VAL A 27 -17.12 -39.81 -8.56
CA VAL A 27 -16.30 -38.88 -7.77
C VAL A 27 -17.15 -37.63 -7.56
N GLU A 28 -17.74 -37.48 -6.38
CA GLU A 28 -18.09 -36.21 -5.75
C GLU A 28 -18.23 -36.47 -4.24
N GLY A 29 -17.59 -35.64 -3.42
CA GLY A 29 -17.47 -35.83 -1.98
C GLY A 29 -18.81 -35.75 -1.24
N LEU A 30 -18.82 -36.33 -0.04
CA LEU A 30 -19.77 -36.17 1.07
C LEU A 30 -21.25 -35.94 0.71
N ALA A 31 -22.09 -36.91 1.12
CA ALA A 31 -23.54 -36.74 1.18
C ALA A 31 -23.96 -35.51 1.99
N GLY A 32 -24.72 -34.60 1.37
CA GLY A 32 -25.58 -33.65 2.09
C GLY A 32 -25.74 -32.27 1.45
N THR A 33 -26.97 -31.97 1.00
CA THR A 33 -27.55 -30.62 0.78
C THR A 33 -27.47 -29.97 -0.62
N ILE A 34 -28.34 -30.46 -1.51
CA ILE A 34 -29.36 -29.77 -2.36
C ILE A 34 -29.28 -28.23 -2.54
N PHE A 35 -29.15 -27.72 -3.79
CA PHE A 35 -30.19 -27.07 -4.63
C PHE A 35 -29.58 -26.23 -5.78
N GLY A 36 -30.02 -26.48 -7.03
CA GLY A 36 -30.15 -25.42 -8.05
C GLY A 36 -29.23 -25.46 -9.28
N GLY A 37 -29.67 -26.15 -10.34
CA GLY A 37 -29.94 -25.52 -11.64
C GLY A 37 -28.81 -25.13 -12.62
N VAL A 38 -28.47 -26.10 -13.49
CA VAL A 38 -28.20 -25.98 -14.95
C VAL A 38 -26.96 -25.17 -15.43
N PRO A 39 -26.52 -25.35 -16.69
CA PRO A 39 -25.48 -26.29 -17.10
C PRO A 39 -24.22 -25.57 -17.61
N ASP A 40 -23.04 -26.20 -17.55
CA ASP A 40 -22.06 -25.88 -18.59
C ASP A 40 -21.25 -27.08 -19.08
N ASN A 41 -21.18 -27.11 -20.41
CA ASN A 41 -20.40 -27.98 -21.24
C ASN A 41 -18.91 -27.72 -21.00
N SER A 42 -18.16 -28.73 -20.61
CA SER A 42 -16.90 -29.06 -21.29
C SER A 42 -16.28 -30.30 -20.66
N SER A 43 -16.59 -31.44 -21.29
CA SER A 43 -15.94 -32.72 -21.09
C SER A 43 -14.44 -32.64 -21.38
N ASN A 44 -13.63 -32.38 -20.36
CA ASN A 44 -12.21 -32.71 -20.40
C ASN A 44 -12.03 -34.18 -20.03
N ARG A 45 -11.77 -35.00 -21.05
CA ARG A 45 -11.26 -36.37 -20.87
C ARG A 45 -9.95 -36.30 -20.09
N GLN A 46 -9.99 -36.62 -18.79
CA GLN A 46 -8.78 -36.81 -17.98
C GLN A 46 -7.89 -37.87 -18.65
N THR A 47 -6.67 -37.48 -19.01
CA THR A 47 -5.70 -38.39 -19.60
C THR A 47 -5.08 -39.27 -18.51
N ARG A 48 -4.54 -40.45 -18.86
CA ARG A 48 -3.83 -41.33 -17.92
C ARG A 48 -2.75 -40.60 -17.09
N LYS A 49 -2.14 -39.55 -17.65
CA LYS A 49 -1.17 -38.69 -16.96
C LYS A 49 -1.80 -37.85 -15.85
N ASP A 50 -3.05 -37.40 -16.04
CA ASP A 50 -3.77 -36.60 -15.04
C ASP A 50 -4.17 -37.47 -13.83
N LEU A 51 -4.51 -38.74 -14.07
CA LEU A 51 -4.77 -39.71 -12.98
C LEU A 51 -3.49 -40.08 -12.22
N GLU A 52 -2.38 -40.35 -12.91
CA GLU A 52 -1.08 -40.62 -12.27
C GLU A 52 -0.61 -39.42 -11.44
N LYS A 53 -0.86 -38.19 -11.91
CA LYS A 53 -0.64 -36.95 -11.17
C LYS A 53 -1.49 -36.88 -9.90
N GLU A 54 -2.80 -37.06 -10.01
CA GLU A 54 -3.73 -36.98 -8.88
C GLU A 54 -3.44 -38.02 -7.79
N VAL A 55 -3.15 -39.27 -8.17
CA VAL A 55 -2.78 -40.35 -7.25
C VAL A 55 -1.47 -40.03 -6.53
N THR A 56 -0.46 -39.52 -7.25
CA THR A 56 0.84 -39.17 -6.65
C THR A 56 0.67 -38.06 -5.61
N LEU A 57 -0.13 -37.04 -5.90
CA LEU A 57 -0.38 -35.91 -4.99
C LEU A 57 -1.22 -36.32 -3.77
N SER A 58 -2.26 -37.13 -3.97
CA SER A 58 -3.10 -37.65 -2.88
C SER A 58 -2.29 -38.55 -1.93
N MET A 59 -1.50 -39.47 -2.49
CA MET A 59 -0.65 -40.37 -1.71
C MET A 59 0.45 -39.62 -0.95
N PHE A 60 0.96 -38.52 -1.51
CA PHE A 60 1.88 -37.63 -0.81
C PHE A 60 1.20 -36.92 0.38
N ASN A 61 0.00 -36.35 0.20
CA ASN A 61 -0.73 -35.67 1.28
C ASN A 61 -1.05 -36.62 2.45
N VAL A 62 -1.50 -37.85 2.15
CA VAL A 62 -1.75 -38.87 3.18
C VAL A 62 -0.46 -39.16 3.96
N ARG A 63 0.67 -39.31 3.28
CA ARG A 63 1.97 -39.53 3.94
C ARG A 63 2.42 -38.34 4.78
N CYS A 64 2.20 -37.11 4.31
CA CYS A 64 2.43 -35.91 5.10
C CYS A 64 1.61 -35.95 6.40
N THR A 65 0.33 -36.34 6.35
CA THR A 65 -0.50 -36.41 7.56
C THR A 65 -0.07 -37.51 8.53
N GLU A 66 0.32 -38.69 8.02
CA GLU A 66 0.76 -39.84 8.86
C GLU A 66 2.07 -39.56 9.60
N VAL A 67 3.03 -38.92 8.93
CA VAL A 67 4.40 -38.75 9.44
C VAL A 67 4.59 -37.41 10.16
N ASN A 68 3.62 -36.49 10.09
CA ASN A 68 3.75 -35.11 10.59
C ASN A 68 4.25 -35.02 12.04
N MET A 69 3.69 -35.83 12.95
CA MET A 69 4.05 -35.77 14.36
C MET A 69 5.49 -36.22 14.61
N ASP A 70 5.87 -37.40 14.13
CA ASP A 70 7.22 -37.95 14.26
C ASP A 70 8.27 -37.11 13.52
N TRP A 71 7.88 -36.49 12.40
CA TRP A 71 8.69 -35.55 11.64
C TRP A 71 8.99 -34.29 12.46
N ASN A 72 7.99 -33.68 13.09
CA ASN A 72 8.21 -32.51 13.94
C ASN A 72 9.01 -32.84 15.21
N ILE A 73 8.76 -33.99 15.84
CA ILE A 73 9.55 -34.42 17.01
C ILE A 73 11.02 -34.57 16.65
N ASN A 74 11.32 -35.30 15.56
CA ASN A 74 12.70 -35.49 15.12
C ASN A 74 13.37 -34.17 14.69
N ARG A 75 12.62 -33.22 14.12
CA ARG A 75 13.11 -31.85 13.85
C ARG A 75 13.55 -31.16 15.13
N ASP A 76 12.68 -31.17 16.14
CA ASP A 76 12.89 -30.42 17.38
C ASP A 76 14.06 -31.01 18.17
N GLU A 77 14.17 -32.34 18.23
CA GLU A 77 15.32 -33.05 18.83
C GLU A 77 16.65 -32.72 18.11
N ILE A 78 16.65 -32.67 16.78
CA ILE A 78 17.85 -32.26 16.00
C ILE A 78 18.22 -30.81 16.31
N LEU A 79 17.23 -29.92 16.40
CA LEU A 79 17.46 -28.50 16.70
C LEU A 79 17.92 -28.26 18.15
N GLU A 80 17.60 -29.16 19.07
CA GLU A 80 18.05 -29.13 20.47
C GLU A 80 19.51 -29.58 20.63
N GLU A 81 19.93 -30.62 19.91
CA GLU A 81 21.27 -31.22 20.03
C GLU A 81 22.37 -30.50 19.20
N ILE A 82 22.03 -29.91 18.04
CA ILE A 82 23.00 -29.17 17.20
C ILE A 82 23.70 -28.00 17.95
N PRO A 83 23.02 -27.20 18.78
CA PRO A 83 23.65 -26.16 19.60
C PRO A 83 24.80 -26.65 20.48
N GLU A 84 24.68 -27.81 21.13
CA GLU A 84 25.75 -28.37 21.98
C GLU A 84 27.00 -28.67 21.15
N VAL A 85 26.84 -29.28 19.97
CA VAL A 85 27.95 -29.53 19.03
C VAL A 85 28.57 -28.22 18.53
N LEU A 86 27.76 -27.21 18.22
CA LEU A 86 28.26 -25.88 17.81
C LEU A 86 29.08 -25.22 18.91
N GLU A 87 28.66 -25.30 20.17
CA GLU A 87 29.42 -24.72 21.29
C GLU A 87 30.75 -25.44 21.49
N ILE A 88 30.79 -26.76 21.41
CA ILE A 88 32.02 -27.54 21.57
C ILE A 88 32.99 -27.30 20.39
N LEU A 89 32.49 -27.23 19.15
CA LEU A 89 33.31 -26.88 17.98
C LEU A 89 33.90 -25.47 18.09
N LYS A 90 33.12 -24.50 18.56
CA LYS A 90 33.61 -23.13 18.85
C LYS A 90 34.65 -23.13 19.96
N LYS A 91 34.42 -23.90 21.03
CA LYS A 91 35.35 -24.07 22.14
C LYS A 91 36.68 -24.63 21.64
N TYR A 92 36.65 -25.66 20.78
CA TYR A 92 37.84 -26.20 20.15
C TYR A 92 38.57 -25.15 19.30
N LEU A 93 37.86 -24.43 18.42
CA LEU A 93 38.50 -23.43 17.56
C LEU A 93 39.07 -22.27 18.36
N ASN A 94 38.43 -21.88 19.46
CA ASN A 94 38.95 -20.87 20.36
C ASN A 94 40.22 -21.35 21.07
N GLU A 95 40.24 -22.59 21.58
CA GLU A 95 41.46 -23.15 22.19
C GLU A 95 42.55 -23.46 21.16
N TYR A 96 42.20 -23.85 19.93
CA TYR A 96 43.13 -24.02 18.82
C TYR A 96 43.72 -22.68 18.40
N LYS A 97 42.90 -21.63 18.35
CA LYS A 97 43.37 -20.27 18.09
C LYS A 97 44.32 -19.82 19.18
N LYS A 98 43.99 -20.01 20.46
CA LYS A 98 44.92 -19.74 21.56
C LYS A 98 46.22 -20.54 21.41
N PHE A 99 46.13 -21.81 21.02
CA PHE A 99 47.30 -22.65 20.78
C PHE A 99 48.17 -22.10 19.64
N THR A 100 47.57 -21.71 18.50
CA THR A 100 48.32 -21.09 17.40
C THR A 100 48.85 -19.72 17.75
N ASP A 101 48.09 -18.90 18.47
CA ASP A 101 48.52 -17.57 18.93
C ASP A 101 49.71 -17.71 19.90
N VAL A 102 49.71 -18.75 20.75
CA VAL A 102 50.82 -19.08 21.66
C VAL A 102 52.01 -19.69 20.89
N GLU A 103 51.80 -20.49 19.84
CA GLU A 103 52.85 -20.99 18.95
C GLU A 103 53.52 -19.86 18.14
N GLU A 104 52.71 -18.98 17.54
CA GLU A 104 53.17 -17.79 16.82
C GLU A 104 53.89 -16.84 17.77
N LEU A 105 53.36 -16.61 18.97
CA LEU A 105 54.04 -15.85 20.01
C LEU A 105 55.39 -16.50 20.38
N LEU A 106 55.46 -17.82 20.52
CA LEU A 106 56.71 -18.51 20.80
C LEU A 106 57.71 -18.35 19.65
N GLN A 107 57.26 -18.45 18.40
CA GLN A 107 58.08 -18.23 17.21
C GLN A 107 58.56 -16.78 17.13
N ASP A 108 57.69 -15.82 17.41
CA ASP A 108 58.00 -14.39 17.48
C ASP A 108 59.00 -14.12 18.60
N LEU A 109 58.82 -14.68 19.79
CA LEU A 109 59.76 -14.55 20.91
C LEU A 109 61.12 -15.13 20.53
N HIS A 110 61.19 -16.23 19.78
CA HIS A 110 62.44 -16.76 19.25
C HIS A 110 63.08 -15.84 18.20
N GLN A 111 62.30 -15.21 17.32
CA GLN A 111 62.81 -14.20 16.38
C GLN A 111 63.30 -12.94 17.10
N GLN A 112 62.56 -12.46 18.10
CA GLN A 112 62.94 -11.36 18.97
C GLN A 112 64.24 -11.69 19.72
N MET A 113 64.35 -12.90 20.28
CA MET A 113 65.57 -13.37 20.95
C MET A 113 66.76 -13.42 20.00
N ALA A 114 66.57 -13.92 18.78
CA ALA A 114 67.63 -13.98 17.77
C ALA A 114 68.13 -12.57 17.41
N LEU A 115 67.21 -11.63 17.19
CA LEU A 115 67.50 -10.23 16.88
C LEU A 115 68.22 -9.52 18.05
N VAL A 116 67.80 -9.78 19.28
CA VAL A 116 68.44 -9.24 20.51
C VAL A 116 69.85 -9.84 20.67
N LYS A 117 70.05 -11.14 20.46
CA LYS A 117 71.36 -11.80 20.55
C LYS A 117 72.32 -11.35 19.44
N GLU A 118 71.80 -11.10 18.24
CA GLU A 118 72.57 -10.49 17.14
C GLU A 118 73.04 -9.07 17.50
N ALA A 119 72.16 -8.26 18.10
CA ALA A 119 72.52 -6.93 18.58
C ALA A 119 73.57 -6.96 19.71
N GLU A 120 73.45 -7.91 20.65
CA GLU A 120 74.44 -8.13 21.73
C GLU A 120 75.81 -8.56 21.18
N ALA A 121 75.85 -9.39 20.14
CA ALA A 121 77.09 -9.88 19.52
C ALA A 121 77.84 -8.80 18.71
N ASN A 122 77.11 -7.88 18.08
CA ASN A 122 77.67 -6.83 17.22
C ASN A 122 78.19 -5.59 18.00
N GLY A 123 77.86 -5.48 19.29
CA GLY A 123 78.32 -4.42 20.19
C GLY A 123 77.51 -3.13 20.13
N ILE A 124 77.57 -2.35 21.23
CA ILE A 124 76.69 -1.21 21.57
C ILE A 124 76.60 -0.12 20.47
N CYS A 125 77.64 0.05 19.64
CA CYS A 125 77.71 1.19 18.70
C CYS A 125 77.44 0.83 17.23
N LYS A 126 77.01 -0.40 16.90
CA LYS A 126 76.89 -0.84 15.49
C LYS A 126 75.50 -1.33 15.06
N HIS A 127 74.61 -1.69 15.99
CA HIS A 127 73.34 -2.32 15.64
C HIS A 127 72.12 -1.35 15.75
N PRO A 128 71.21 -1.30 14.75
CA PRO A 128 70.04 -0.41 14.74
C PRO A 128 69.08 -0.56 15.93
N LEU A 129 69.03 -1.73 16.59
CA LEU A 129 68.18 -1.98 17.78
C LEU A 129 68.43 -1.01 18.93
N TYR A 130 69.65 -0.50 19.10
CA TYR A 130 69.95 0.43 20.20
C TYR A 130 69.25 1.79 20.04
N SER A 131 68.84 2.15 18.81
CA SER A 131 68.02 3.33 18.50
C SER A 131 66.50 3.06 18.51
N LEU A 132 66.09 1.80 18.70
CA LEU A 132 64.70 1.39 18.61
C LEU A 132 63.78 2.09 19.62
N PRO A 133 64.14 2.32 20.90
CA PRO A 133 63.26 3.01 21.84
C PRO A 133 62.81 4.39 21.38
N THR A 134 63.70 5.18 20.76
CA THR A 134 63.39 6.52 20.25
C THR A 134 62.59 6.47 18.95
N ARG A 135 62.88 5.51 18.06
CA ARG A 135 62.13 5.31 16.81
C ARG A 135 60.71 4.82 17.07
N TYR A 136 60.55 3.87 17.99
CA TYR A 136 59.26 3.30 18.37
C TYR A 136 58.36 4.30 19.07
N ASP A 137 58.88 5.15 19.94
CA ASP A 137 58.08 6.20 20.59
C ASP A 137 57.47 7.16 19.55
N SER A 138 58.24 7.53 18.51
CA SER A 138 57.73 8.32 17.38
C SER A 138 56.70 7.56 16.55
N TYR A 139 56.97 6.30 16.21
CA TYR A 139 56.06 5.44 15.43
C TYR A 139 54.73 5.20 16.16
N LYS A 140 54.77 4.86 17.45
CA LYS A 140 53.60 4.60 18.28
C LYS A 140 52.72 5.83 18.43
N LYS A 141 53.33 7.01 18.67
CA LYS A 141 52.60 8.29 18.70
C LYS A 141 51.86 8.56 17.39
N THR A 142 52.49 8.27 16.25
CA THR A 142 51.84 8.38 14.93
C THR A 142 50.69 7.40 14.82
N GLN A 143 50.92 6.11 15.08
CA GLN A 143 49.91 5.06 14.93
C GLN A 143 48.69 5.27 15.85
N ASP A 144 48.92 5.68 17.10
CA ASP A 144 47.86 6.06 18.04
C ASP A 144 47.07 7.26 17.51
N ALA A 145 47.73 8.26 16.91
CA ALA A 145 47.04 9.38 16.27
C ALA A 145 46.18 8.95 15.08
N ILE A 146 46.65 8.02 14.23
CA ILE A 146 45.88 7.45 13.10
C ILE A 146 44.64 6.73 13.62
N ASN A 147 44.82 5.82 14.58
CA ASN A 147 43.73 5.01 15.13
C ASN A 147 42.69 5.88 15.85
N ASN A 148 43.13 6.87 16.61
CA ASN A 148 42.23 7.81 17.30
C ASN A 148 41.43 8.65 16.28
N ALA A 149 42.08 9.23 15.26
CA ALA A 149 41.38 9.99 14.23
C ALA A 149 40.39 9.13 13.43
N LYS A 150 40.75 7.88 13.11
CA LYS A 150 39.86 6.93 12.44
C LYS A 150 38.63 6.63 13.31
N LYS A 151 38.86 6.31 14.58
CA LYS A 151 37.80 6.01 15.55
C LYS A 151 36.86 7.19 15.75
N ASP A 152 37.39 8.42 15.79
CA ASP A 152 36.57 9.64 15.87
C ASP A 152 35.61 9.76 14.67
N LEU A 153 36.09 9.52 13.44
CA LEU A 153 35.24 9.52 12.24
C LEU A 153 34.22 8.36 12.23
N GLU A 154 34.63 7.14 12.64
CA GLU A 154 33.74 5.98 12.77
C GLU A 154 32.63 6.24 13.79
N ASN A 155 32.95 6.83 14.94
CA ASN A 155 31.97 7.18 15.97
C ASN A 155 30.93 8.19 15.45
N ILE A 156 31.36 9.21 14.69
CA ILE A 156 30.42 10.17 14.08
C ILE A 156 29.50 9.48 13.08
N ALA A 157 30.04 8.62 12.22
CA ALA A 157 29.24 7.89 11.24
C ALA A 157 28.20 6.99 11.93
N GLN A 158 28.59 6.25 12.96
CA GLN A 158 27.70 5.37 13.73
C GLN A 158 26.62 6.15 14.50
N ASP A 159 26.96 7.27 15.16
CA ASP A 159 25.97 8.11 15.86
C ASP A 159 24.90 8.65 14.88
N CYS A 160 25.33 9.14 13.71
CA CYS A 160 24.42 9.58 12.65
C CYS A 160 23.52 8.46 12.13
N GLU A 161 24.06 7.27 11.87
CA GLU A 161 23.30 6.10 11.40
C GLU A 161 22.25 5.65 12.44
N LEU A 162 22.61 5.64 13.73
CA LEU A 162 21.68 5.35 14.82
C LEU A 162 20.56 6.39 14.94
N ARG A 163 20.88 7.68 14.82
CA ARG A 163 19.87 8.76 14.82
C ARG A 163 18.94 8.67 13.62
N ALA A 164 19.46 8.33 12.45
CA ALA A 164 18.66 8.12 11.24
C ALA A 164 17.68 6.94 11.39
N LEU A 165 18.14 5.83 11.99
CA LEU A 165 17.30 4.67 12.29
C LEU A 165 16.15 5.05 13.23
N ARG A 166 16.45 5.69 14.36
CA ARG A 166 15.44 6.13 15.35
C ARG A 166 14.41 7.09 14.73
N TYR A 167 14.86 8.01 13.89
CA TYR A 167 13.97 8.93 13.20
C TYR A 167 13.04 8.19 12.22
N THR A 168 13.56 7.20 11.49
CA THR A 168 12.76 6.38 10.57
C THR A 168 11.72 5.54 11.33
N GLU A 169 12.11 4.97 12.47
CA GLU A 169 11.17 4.25 13.36
C GLU A 169 10.07 5.16 13.92
N ALA A 170 10.42 6.40 14.30
CA ALA A 170 9.46 7.41 14.74
C ALA A 170 8.45 7.76 13.63
N LEU A 171 8.91 7.99 12.40
CA LEU A 171 8.00 8.24 11.26
C LEU A 171 7.09 7.04 11.00
N ARG A 172 7.61 5.82 11.04
CA ARG A 172 6.82 4.60 10.88
C ARG A 172 5.74 4.45 11.96
N LEU A 173 6.03 4.89 13.19
CA LEU A 173 5.04 4.92 14.26
C LEU A 173 3.92 5.94 13.95
N LEU A 174 4.27 7.13 13.48
CA LEU A 174 3.28 8.15 13.09
C LEU A 174 2.37 7.69 11.94
N ASP A 175 2.89 6.85 11.04
CA ASP A 175 2.13 6.23 9.94
C ASP A 175 1.28 5.02 10.36
N SER A 176 1.45 4.53 11.58
CA SER A 176 0.76 3.33 12.05
C SER A 176 -0.70 3.60 12.44
N GLN A 177 -1.56 2.59 12.26
CA GLN A 177 -2.94 2.65 12.77
C GLN A 177 -2.99 2.83 14.31
N GLN A 178 -1.97 2.33 15.01
CA GLN A 178 -1.87 2.46 16.46
C GLN A 178 -1.78 3.92 16.91
N PHE A 179 -1.06 4.77 16.17
CA PHE A 179 -1.00 6.21 16.47
C PHE A 179 -2.36 6.89 16.33
N ALA A 180 -3.12 6.56 15.28
CA ALA A 180 -4.48 7.07 15.09
C ALA A 180 -5.44 6.59 16.21
N GLN A 181 -5.27 5.36 16.69
CA GLN A 181 -6.05 4.80 17.78
C GLN A 181 -5.79 5.52 19.11
N TRP A 182 -4.55 5.92 19.42
CA TRP A 182 -4.23 6.62 20.67
C TRP A 182 -5.01 7.93 20.83
N SER A 183 -5.13 8.71 19.76
CA SER A 183 -5.92 9.95 19.77
C SER A 183 -7.39 9.67 20.08
N VAL A 184 -7.97 8.61 19.52
CA VAL A 184 -9.38 8.23 19.79
C VAL A 184 -9.54 7.72 21.22
N GLU A 185 -8.64 6.84 21.67
CA GLU A 185 -8.68 6.23 23.00
C GLU A 185 -8.55 7.28 24.10
N LEU A 186 -7.60 8.21 23.99
CA LEU A 186 -7.42 9.28 24.98
C LEU A 186 -8.58 10.27 24.99
N ASN A 187 -9.14 10.63 23.83
CA ASN A 187 -10.33 11.50 23.78
C ASN A 187 -11.56 10.83 24.40
N SER A 188 -11.78 9.54 24.18
CA SER A 188 -12.92 8.80 24.77
C SER A 188 -12.85 8.71 26.31
N LYS A 189 -11.64 8.76 26.88
CA LYS A 189 -11.40 8.74 28.33
C LYS A 189 -11.69 10.08 29.01
N PHE A 190 -11.93 11.16 28.24
CA PHE A 190 -12.33 12.47 28.75
C PHE A 190 -13.82 12.50 29.18
N ASP A 191 -14.66 11.66 28.56
CA ASP A 191 -16.12 11.66 28.74
C ASP A 191 -16.63 10.67 29.82
N MET A 192 -15.74 9.84 30.38
CA MET A 192 -16.11 8.86 31.41
C MET A 192 -16.20 9.52 32.79
N GLU A 193 -17.33 9.35 33.50
CA GLU A 193 -17.46 9.76 34.91
C GLU A 193 -16.39 9.05 35.77
N ASN A 194 -15.45 9.81 36.35
CA ASN A 194 -14.43 9.27 37.24
C ASN A 194 -15.09 8.74 38.53
N VAL A 195 -15.19 7.42 38.65
CA VAL A 195 -15.57 6.76 39.91
C VAL A 195 -14.44 7.00 40.93
N LYS A 196 -14.73 7.75 41.99
CA LYS A 196 -13.80 7.97 43.10
C LYS A 196 -13.66 6.69 43.91
N VAL A 197 -12.46 6.12 43.93
CA VAL A 197 -12.20 4.81 44.54
C VAL A 197 -12.39 4.87 46.05
N PHE A 198 -12.08 6.01 46.68
CA PHE A 198 -12.26 6.16 48.12
C PHE A 198 -13.71 6.43 48.57
N ASP A 199 -14.62 6.78 47.67
CA ASP A 199 -16.06 6.90 48.01
C ASP A 199 -16.66 5.53 48.39
N ILE A 200 -16.13 4.43 47.83
CA ILE A 200 -16.54 3.05 48.13
C ILE A 200 -16.33 2.69 49.62
N VAL A 201 -15.26 3.22 50.22
CA VAL A 201 -14.82 2.89 51.59
C VAL A 201 -15.09 4.01 52.59
N LYS A 202 -15.65 5.13 52.13
CA LYS A 202 -15.88 6.35 52.92
C LYS A 202 -16.79 6.09 54.12
N GLU A 203 -17.91 5.41 53.92
CA GLU A 203 -18.86 5.07 54.98
C GLU A 203 -18.22 4.15 56.03
N PHE A 204 -17.44 3.15 55.58
CA PHE A 204 -16.69 2.26 56.46
C PHE A 204 -15.67 3.01 57.32
N LEU A 205 -14.86 3.88 56.70
CA LEU A 205 -13.84 4.66 57.40
C LEU A 205 -14.45 5.67 58.38
N GLN A 206 -15.61 6.24 58.04
CA GLN A 206 -16.33 7.18 58.89
C GLN A 206 -16.88 6.48 60.14
N ASN A 207 -17.45 5.28 59.96
CA ASN A 207 -17.91 4.43 61.07
C ASN A 207 -16.74 3.93 61.95
N ALA A 208 -15.53 3.80 61.39
CA ALA A 208 -14.31 3.45 62.12
C ALA A 208 -13.63 4.65 62.82
N GLY A 209 -14.18 5.86 62.73
CA GLY A 209 -13.62 7.08 63.35
C GLY A 209 -12.33 7.59 62.72
N GLN A 210 -12.03 7.22 61.46
CA GLN A 210 -10.79 7.57 60.75
C GLN A 210 -10.95 8.82 59.86
N SER A 211 -11.48 9.91 60.39
CA SER A 211 -11.78 11.13 59.60
C SER A 211 -10.54 11.77 58.96
N SER A 212 -9.39 11.75 59.63
CA SER A 212 -8.12 12.26 59.09
C SER A 212 -7.56 11.43 57.93
N MET A 213 -7.87 10.13 57.89
CA MET A 213 -7.46 9.26 56.80
C MET A 213 -8.32 9.47 55.56
N ILE A 214 -9.63 9.70 55.74
CA ILE A 214 -10.55 10.03 54.64
C ILE A 214 -10.09 11.30 53.94
N THR A 215 -9.82 12.37 54.69
CA THR A 215 -9.37 13.64 54.10
C THR A 215 -8.04 13.50 53.37
N GLN A 216 -7.11 12.71 53.90
CA GLN A 216 -5.83 12.44 53.22
C GLN A 216 -6.03 11.63 51.93
N CYS A 217 -6.90 10.62 51.92
CA CYS A 217 -7.19 9.81 50.74
C CYS A 217 -7.92 10.62 49.66
N GLU A 218 -8.93 11.40 50.04
CA GLU A 218 -9.66 12.30 49.13
C GLU A 218 -8.74 13.36 48.51
N GLN A 219 -7.83 13.94 49.31
CA GLN A 219 -6.89 14.94 48.81
C GLN A 219 -5.89 14.32 47.81
N THR A 220 -5.26 13.19 48.18
CA THR A 220 -4.31 12.52 47.28
C THR A 220 -4.97 11.97 46.01
N GLU A 221 -6.21 11.48 46.08
CA GLU A 221 -6.98 11.06 44.91
C GLU A 221 -7.28 12.24 43.99
N LYS A 222 -7.71 13.37 44.56
CA LYS A 222 -7.96 14.60 43.78
C LYS A 222 -6.70 15.12 43.11
N ASP A 223 -5.56 15.12 43.79
CA ASP A 223 -4.29 15.61 43.24
C ASP A 223 -3.79 14.71 42.10
N ILE A 224 -3.92 13.38 42.23
CA ILE A 224 -3.60 12.41 41.18
C ILE A 224 -4.54 12.56 39.99
N GLU A 225 -5.85 12.72 40.20
CA GLU A 225 -6.81 12.93 39.12
C GLU A 225 -6.54 14.22 38.34
N GLN A 226 -6.20 15.31 39.03
CA GLN A 226 -5.86 16.57 38.38
C GLN A 226 -4.61 16.45 37.51
N LEU A 227 -3.55 15.80 38.00
CA LEU A 227 -2.34 15.59 37.21
C LEU A 227 -2.55 14.60 36.06
N ALA A 228 -3.34 13.54 36.26
CA ALA A 228 -3.70 12.62 35.18
C ALA A 228 -4.49 13.33 34.07
N GLN A 229 -5.44 14.21 34.42
CA GLN A 229 -6.14 15.04 33.43
C GLN A 229 -5.18 15.98 32.68
N GLN A 230 -4.23 16.60 33.39
CA GLN A 230 -3.20 17.44 32.76
C GLN A 230 -2.29 16.63 31.83
N GLN A 231 -1.89 15.42 32.23
CA GLN A 231 -1.09 14.50 31.40
C GLN A 231 -1.84 14.15 30.12
N LEU A 232 -3.12 13.79 30.22
CA LEU A 232 -3.96 13.45 29.07
C LEU A 232 -4.08 14.62 28.08
N VAL A 233 -4.41 15.81 28.56
CA VAL A 233 -4.51 17.03 27.72
C VAL A 233 -3.18 17.34 27.04
N THR A 234 -2.08 17.29 27.79
CA THR A 234 -0.73 17.57 27.26
C THR A 234 -0.27 16.50 26.27
N THR A 235 -0.62 15.23 26.51
CA THR A 235 -0.35 14.11 25.60
C THR A 235 -1.12 14.31 24.28
N ILE A 236 -2.39 14.69 24.33
CA ILE A 236 -3.19 14.99 23.13
C ILE A 236 -2.60 16.14 22.33
N LYS A 237 -2.15 17.22 22.98
CA LYS A 237 -1.46 18.32 22.29
C LYS A 237 -0.17 17.85 21.60
N CYS A 238 0.64 17.03 22.28
CA CYS A 238 1.84 16.44 21.68
C CYS A 238 1.49 15.58 20.46
N LEU A 239 0.42 14.77 20.54
CA LEU A 239 -0.07 13.97 19.41
C LEU A 239 -0.52 14.85 18.23
N GLN A 240 -1.20 15.97 18.49
CA GLN A 240 -1.60 16.93 17.46
C GLN A 240 -0.39 17.55 16.77
N LEU A 241 0.61 18.02 17.53
CA LEU A 241 1.86 18.55 16.97
C LEU A 241 2.59 17.50 16.12
N LEU A 242 2.69 16.26 16.62
CA LEU A 242 3.30 15.15 15.88
C LEU A 242 2.54 14.81 14.59
N GLN A 243 1.20 14.90 14.61
CA GLN A 243 0.37 14.70 13.43
C GLN A 243 0.58 15.82 12.40
N GLU A 244 0.63 17.08 12.83
CA GLU A 244 0.96 18.22 11.97
C GLU A 244 2.35 18.04 11.33
N TYR A 245 3.34 17.62 12.12
CA TYR A 245 4.69 17.33 11.62
C TYR A 245 4.69 16.24 10.55
N ALA A 246 4.03 15.09 10.81
CA ALA A 246 3.92 14.01 9.84
C ALA A 246 3.30 14.51 8.52
N MET A 247 2.18 15.23 8.61
CA MET A 247 1.48 15.77 7.43
C MET A 247 2.35 16.67 6.57
N ILE A 248 3.25 17.46 7.17
CA ILE A 248 4.18 18.34 6.45
C ILE A 248 5.33 17.52 5.86
N ILE A 249 5.96 16.63 6.63
CA ILE A 249 7.11 15.84 6.18
C ILE A 249 6.74 14.89 5.03
N HIS A 250 5.55 14.28 5.04
CA HIS A 250 5.07 13.45 3.92
C HIS A 250 4.85 14.23 2.63
N GLN A 251 4.79 15.56 2.68
CA GLN A 251 4.67 16.44 1.51
C GLN A 251 6.02 16.97 1.03
N CYS A 252 7.09 16.79 1.81
CA CYS A 252 8.44 17.15 1.42
C CYS A 252 9.03 16.09 0.45
N PRO A 253 9.75 16.50 -0.60
CA PRO A 253 10.48 15.55 -1.44
C PRO A 253 11.59 14.81 -0.65
N PRO A 254 11.97 13.57 -1.02
CA PRO A 254 13.03 12.81 -0.35
C PRO A 254 14.37 13.54 -0.27
N ILE A 255 14.68 14.37 -1.28
CA ILE A 255 15.87 15.23 -1.34
C ILE A 255 15.97 16.14 -0.10
N PHE A 256 14.84 16.61 0.43
CA PHE A 256 14.82 17.40 1.66
C PHE A 256 15.32 16.61 2.87
N LEU A 257 14.93 15.33 2.97
CA LEU A 257 15.38 14.45 4.04
C LEU A 257 16.86 14.09 3.86
N GLU A 258 17.28 13.76 2.64
CA GLU A 258 18.67 13.38 2.32
C GLU A 258 19.68 14.52 2.56
N LYS A 259 19.26 15.78 2.47
CA LYS A 259 20.06 16.97 2.79
C LYS A 259 20.22 17.23 4.30
N HIS A 260 19.95 16.26 5.16
CA HIS A 260 20.20 16.37 6.60
C HIS A 260 21.64 16.02 6.99
N ARG A 261 22.20 16.68 8.01
CA ARG A 261 23.54 16.40 8.57
C ARG A 261 23.76 14.90 8.84
N ILE A 262 22.76 14.22 9.42
CA ILE A 262 22.83 12.78 9.75
C ILE A 262 22.97 11.86 8.53
N TYR A 263 22.57 12.30 7.33
CA TYR A 263 22.72 11.50 6.10
C TYR A 263 23.95 11.90 5.29
N VAL A 264 24.40 13.15 5.41
CA VAL A 264 25.55 13.69 4.68
C VAL A 264 26.88 13.37 5.39
N PHE A 265 26.97 13.58 6.71
CA PHE A 265 28.23 13.40 7.45
C PHE A 265 28.76 11.96 7.38
N PRO A 266 27.96 10.88 7.49
CA PRO A 266 28.46 9.52 7.31
C PRO A 266 29.05 9.26 5.93
N LYS A 267 28.47 9.86 4.87
CA LYS A 267 28.98 9.73 3.50
C LYS A 267 30.37 10.38 3.40
N TRP A 268 30.54 11.56 3.98
CA TRP A 268 31.85 12.23 4.04
C TRP A 268 32.86 11.48 4.90
N CYS A 269 32.47 10.98 6.09
CA CYS A 269 33.36 10.17 6.94
C CYS A 269 33.87 8.93 6.20
N LYS A 270 32.98 8.20 5.51
CA LYS A 270 33.35 7.02 4.70
C LYS A 270 34.30 7.39 3.56
N TYR A 271 33.99 8.46 2.83
CA TYR A 271 34.83 8.95 1.73
C TYR A 271 36.24 9.35 2.20
N LEU A 272 36.38 10.02 3.36
CA LEU A 272 37.67 10.38 3.94
C LEU A 272 38.51 9.15 4.34
N GLN A 273 37.86 8.11 4.88
CA GLN A 273 38.53 6.89 5.32
C GLN A 273 39.03 6.01 4.16
N GLU A 274 38.28 5.97 3.06
CA GLU A 274 38.62 5.18 1.87
C GLU A 274 39.83 5.76 1.11
N THR A 275 39.92 7.09 1.01
CA THR A 275 40.89 7.78 0.14
C THR A 275 42.19 8.21 0.82
N LYS A 276 42.18 8.42 2.15
CA LYS A 276 43.37 8.70 2.99
C LYS A 276 44.31 9.80 2.46
N SER A 277 43.75 10.86 1.88
CA SER A 277 44.49 11.97 1.27
C SER A 277 44.14 13.32 1.88
N THR A 278 45.08 14.28 1.86
CA THR A 278 44.82 15.66 2.29
C THR A 278 43.91 16.40 1.30
N ALA A 279 44.01 16.11 0.00
CA ALA A 279 43.18 16.73 -1.04
C ALA A 279 41.69 16.38 -0.87
N THR A 280 41.38 15.18 -0.38
CA THR A 280 39.99 14.77 -0.13
C THR A 280 39.40 15.47 1.09
N CYS A 281 40.22 15.84 2.08
CA CYS A 281 39.77 16.71 3.18
C CYS A 281 39.38 18.11 2.68
N ASP A 282 40.07 18.64 1.66
CA ASP A 282 39.72 19.93 1.05
C ASP A 282 38.42 19.85 0.25
N VAL A 283 38.19 18.75 -0.48
CA VAL A 283 36.91 18.49 -1.17
C VAL A 283 35.76 18.46 -0.17
N VAL A 284 35.88 17.67 0.91
CA VAL A 284 34.84 17.57 1.95
C VAL A 284 34.63 18.91 2.65
N PHE A 285 35.69 19.67 2.92
CA PHE A 285 35.56 21.01 3.51
C PHE A 285 34.84 21.98 2.56
N GLN A 286 35.13 21.92 1.26
CA GLN A 286 34.44 22.72 0.25
C GLN A 286 32.96 22.34 0.15
N GLU A 287 32.63 21.05 0.13
CA GLU A 287 31.24 20.56 0.14
C GLU A 287 30.51 20.95 1.44
N PHE A 288 31.20 20.91 2.59
CA PHE A 288 30.68 21.39 3.87
C PHE A 288 30.37 22.89 3.85
N CYS A 289 31.26 23.71 3.29
CA CYS A 289 31.00 25.14 3.10
C CYS A 289 29.79 25.36 2.19
N GLN A 290 29.69 24.64 1.07
CA GLN A 290 28.53 24.72 0.17
C GLN A 290 27.22 24.25 0.83
N PHE A 291 27.30 23.28 1.73
CA PHE A 291 26.16 22.76 2.49
C PHE A 291 25.60 23.80 3.47
N LEU A 292 26.47 24.55 4.17
CA LEU A 292 26.04 25.61 5.10
C LEU A 292 25.65 26.89 4.37
N GLU A 293 26.41 27.23 3.34
CA GLU A 293 26.25 28.46 2.61
C GLU A 293 25.37 28.19 1.40
N ASN A 294 24.05 28.42 1.54
CA ASN A 294 23.12 28.60 0.42
C ASN A 294 23.48 29.88 -0.37
N LYS A 295 24.74 29.97 -0.84
CA LYS A 295 25.46 31.19 -1.25
C LYS A 295 25.14 31.66 -2.65
N TYR A 296 24.33 30.93 -3.39
CA TYR A 296 23.92 31.34 -4.72
C TYR A 296 22.76 32.33 -4.61
N GLU A 297 22.98 33.59 -5.02
CA GLU A 297 21.92 34.61 -5.07
C GLU A 297 20.69 34.17 -5.89
N ALA A 298 20.91 33.35 -6.92
CA ALA A 298 19.85 32.94 -7.85
C ALA A 298 18.80 31.99 -7.20
N PRO A 299 19.17 30.86 -6.56
CA PRO A 299 18.27 30.04 -5.74
C PRO A 299 17.52 30.82 -4.67
N VAL A 300 18.17 31.76 -3.97
CA VAL A 300 17.53 32.60 -2.95
C VAL A 300 16.42 33.47 -3.56
N LYS A 301 16.72 34.18 -4.66
CA LYS A 301 15.73 34.99 -5.40
C LYS A 301 14.55 34.14 -5.91
N ASN A 302 14.83 32.92 -6.36
CA ASN A 302 13.84 31.98 -6.87
C ASN A 302 12.92 31.44 -5.75
N VAL A 303 13.45 31.13 -4.56
CA VAL A 303 12.64 30.77 -3.38
C VAL A 303 11.68 31.91 -3.03
N PHE A 304 12.16 33.16 -2.96
CA PHE A 304 11.30 34.31 -2.68
C PHE A 304 10.23 34.52 -3.74
N LYS A 305 10.60 34.41 -5.03
CA LYS A 305 9.65 34.51 -6.14
C LYS A 305 8.58 33.43 -6.04
N PHE A 306 8.97 32.18 -5.79
CA PHE A 306 8.06 31.06 -5.67
C PHE A 306 7.07 31.25 -4.52
N ALA A 307 7.58 31.55 -3.33
CA ALA A 307 6.75 31.77 -2.16
C ALA A 307 5.84 33.00 -2.31
N PHE A 308 6.31 34.08 -2.97
CA PHE A 308 5.50 35.28 -3.25
C PHE A 308 4.33 34.96 -4.18
N LEU A 309 4.59 34.19 -5.24
CA LEU A 309 3.56 33.76 -6.19
C LEU A 309 2.49 32.89 -5.51
N LEU A 310 2.90 31.95 -4.65
CA LEU A 310 1.96 31.14 -3.86
C LEU A 310 1.11 31.99 -2.93
N ASN A 311 1.71 32.96 -2.23
CA ASN A 311 0.98 33.87 -1.33
C ASN A 311 0.01 34.79 -2.09
N THR A 312 0.39 35.25 -3.28
CA THR A 312 -0.51 36.05 -4.12
C THR A 312 -1.71 35.22 -4.54
N LEU A 313 -1.49 33.99 -5.01
CA LEU A 313 -2.56 33.06 -5.37
C LEU A 313 -3.47 32.75 -4.17
N TYR A 314 -2.90 32.50 -2.99
CA TYR A 314 -3.68 32.28 -1.77
C TYR A 314 -4.56 33.47 -1.42
N ASN A 315 -4.02 34.69 -1.46
CA ASN A 315 -4.77 35.91 -1.15
C ASN A 315 -5.90 36.17 -2.16
N GLU A 316 -5.65 35.92 -3.46
CA GLU A 316 -6.69 36.02 -4.49
C GLU A 316 -7.83 35.02 -4.23
N MET A 317 -7.51 33.76 -3.93
CA MET A 317 -8.51 32.74 -3.62
C MET A 317 -9.26 33.03 -2.31
N ALA A 318 -8.56 33.51 -1.28
CA ALA A 318 -9.16 33.88 0.01
C ALA A 318 -10.13 35.06 -0.13
N GLN A 319 -9.80 36.06 -0.98
CA GLN A 319 -10.70 37.17 -1.28
C GLN A 319 -11.96 36.72 -2.03
N GLN A 320 -11.81 35.83 -3.02
CA GLN A 320 -12.95 35.25 -3.73
C GLN A 320 -13.86 34.43 -2.79
N LEU A 321 -13.25 33.63 -1.92
CA LEU A 321 -13.96 32.86 -0.90
C LEU A 321 -14.73 33.76 0.07
N ALA A 322 -14.09 34.82 0.59
CA ALA A 322 -14.74 35.78 1.49
C ALA A 322 -15.96 36.44 0.84
N LYS A 323 -15.83 36.84 -0.44
CA LYS A 323 -16.94 37.41 -1.22
C LYS A 323 -18.11 36.42 -1.37
N LEU A 324 -17.84 35.16 -1.74
CA LEU A 324 -18.90 34.16 -1.86
C LEU A 324 -19.56 33.83 -0.52
N TYR A 325 -18.80 33.84 0.59
CA TYR A 325 -19.37 33.68 1.92
C TYR A 325 -20.29 34.84 2.30
N GLU A 326 -19.93 36.07 1.95
CA GLU A 326 -20.80 37.23 2.13
C GLU A 326 -22.07 37.11 1.30
N ASP A 327 -21.96 36.66 0.05
CA ASP A 327 -23.12 36.44 -0.83
C ASP A 327 -24.02 35.32 -0.30
N LEU A 328 -23.45 34.21 0.20
CA LEU A 328 -24.22 33.16 0.87
C LEU A 328 -24.91 33.68 2.15
N LYS A 329 -24.24 34.53 2.94
CA LYS A 329 -24.84 35.13 4.12
C LYS A 329 -26.02 36.03 3.76
N LYS A 330 -25.92 36.85 2.69
CA LYS A 330 -27.03 37.69 2.22
C LYS A 330 -28.25 36.85 1.89
N VAL A 331 -28.08 35.79 1.11
CA VAL A 331 -29.16 34.85 0.74
C VAL A 331 -29.80 34.21 1.98
N HIS A 332 -29.00 33.74 2.94
CA HIS A 332 -29.50 33.15 4.19
C HIS A 332 -30.17 34.15 5.14
N THR A 333 -29.75 35.41 5.15
CA THR A 333 -30.39 36.46 5.95
C THR A 333 -31.71 36.93 5.36
N GLU A 334 -31.86 36.89 4.03
CA GLU A 334 -33.11 37.22 3.35
C GLU A 334 -34.16 36.14 3.58
N GLU A 335 -33.83 34.86 3.41
CA GLU A 335 -34.70 33.73 3.75
C GLU A 335 -33.86 32.52 4.24
N PRO A 336 -34.13 31.95 5.44
CA PRO A 336 -33.39 30.76 5.91
C PRO A 336 -33.66 29.55 4.99
N ALA A 337 -32.66 28.66 4.81
CA ALA A 337 -32.78 27.47 3.96
C ALA A 337 -34.03 26.60 4.25
N LYS A 338 -34.37 26.41 5.54
CA LYS A 338 -35.60 25.68 5.94
C LYS A 338 -36.89 26.39 5.52
N THR A 339 -36.87 27.72 5.47
CA THR A 339 -38.00 28.52 4.98
C THR A 339 -38.11 28.43 3.47
N LEU A 340 -37.00 28.46 2.74
CA LEU A 340 -36.98 28.25 1.28
C LEU A 340 -37.54 26.86 0.90
N GLU A 341 -37.09 25.80 1.58
CA GLU A 341 -37.63 24.45 1.39
C GLU A 341 -39.12 24.36 1.73
N ARG A 342 -39.56 25.04 2.79
CA ARG A 342 -40.98 25.11 3.15
C ARG A 342 -41.78 25.86 2.09
N ASN A 343 -41.34 27.03 1.64
CA ASN A 343 -42.00 27.84 0.60
C ASN A 343 -42.14 27.04 -0.70
N TYR A 344 -41.10 26.29 -1.07
CA TYR A 344 -41.16 25.38 -2.21
C TYR A 344 -42.15 24.22 -2.01
N ASN A 345 -42.16 23.57 -0.85
CA ASN A 345 -43.11 22.52 -0.52
C ASN A 345 -44.57 23.03 -0.46
N ASP A 346 -44.77 24.25 0.03
CA ASP A 346 -46.08 24.92 0.09
C ASP A 346 -46.58 25.27 -1.33
N ALA A 347 -45.70 25.77 -2.21
CA ALA A 347 -46.00 25.99 -3.62
C ALA A 347 -46.34 24.68 -4.35
N LYS A 348 -45.58 23.61 -4.09
CA LYS A 348 -45.84 22.27 -4.61
C LYS A 348 -47.18 21.70 -4.15
N THR A 349 -47.49 21.85 -2.86
CA THR A 349 -48.77 21.40 -2.29
C THR A 349 -49.95 22.18 -2.87
N SER A 350 -49.76 23.48 -3.09
CA SER A 350 -50.76 24.35 -3.75
C SER A 350 -51.04 23.91 -5.19
N MET A 351 -50.00 23.59 -5.96
CA MET A 351 -50.15 23.04 -7.31
C MET A 351 -50.85 21.68 -7.31
N ILE A 352 -50.46 20.77 -6.41
CA ILE A 352 -51.10 19.45 -6.27
C ILE A 352 -52.59 19.57 -5.90
N ASN A 353 -52.93 20.52 -5.02
CA ASN A 353 -54.31 20.79 -4.63
C ASN A 353 -55.15 21.34 -5.80
N PHE A 354 -54.60 22.26 -6.58
CA PHE A 354 -55.22 22.77 -7.82
C PHE A 354 -55.51 21.63 -8.81
N LEU A 355 -54.53 20.76 -9.06
CA LEU A 355 -54.67 19.60 -9.95
C LEU A 355 -55.70 18.56 -9.45
N LYS A 356 -56.06 18.58 -8.16
CA LYS A 356 -57.07 17.68 -7.56
C LYS A 356 -58.49 18.26 -7.60
N GLN A 357 -58.64 19.58 -7.52
CA GLN A 357 -59.93 20.21 -7.23
C GLN A 357 -60.66 20.71 -8.49
N GLU A 358 -59.94 21.14 -9.53
CA GLU A 358 -60.54 21.80 -10.70
C GLU A 358 -60.62 20.88 -11.93
N LYS A 359 -61.78 20.89 -12.63
CA LYS A 359 -61.96 20.15 -13.89
C LYS A 359 -61.24 20.86 -15.03
N GLY A 360 -60.44 20.13 -15.81
CA GLY A 360 -59.59 20.70 -16.86
C GLY A 360 -58.26 21.27 -16.37
N SER A 361 -57.93 21.12 -15.08
CA SER A 361 -56.68 21.60 -14.47
C SER A 361 -55.43 20.86 -14.98
N CYS A 362 -55.47 19.52 -15.17
CA CYS A 362 -54.36 18.76 -15.77
C CYS A 362 -54.00 19.34 -17.15
N ASN A 363 -54.99 19.46 -18.04
CA ASN A 363 -54.80 19.89 -19.43
C ASN A 363 -54.37 21.37 -19.52
N ALA A 364 -54.89 22.23 -18.64
CA ALA A 364 -54.43 23.61 -18.53
C ALA A 364 -52.97 23.70 -18.07
N TYR A 365 -52.57 22.89 -17.09
CA TYR A 365 -51.20 22.84 -16.59
C TYR A 365 -50.22 22.25 -17.62
N GLU A 366 -50.63 21.20 -18.33
CA GLU A 366 -49.87 20.62 -19.43
C GLU A 366 -49.58 21.65 -20.53
N PHE A 367 -50.56 22.47 -20.89
CA PHE A 367 -50.36 23.57 -21.85
C PHE A 367 -49.45 24.69 -21.32
N VAL A 368 -49.49 24.97 -20.00
CA VAL A 368 -48.53 25.90 -19.36
C VAL A 368 -47.11 25.34 -19.44
N ILE A 369 -46.91 24.04 -19.21
CA ILE A 369 -45.61 23.39 -19.37
C ILE A 369 -45.12 23.46 -20.82
N VAL A 370 -45.99 23.23 -21.80
CA VAL A 370 -45.67 23.40 -23.23
C VAL A 370 -45.13 24.81 -23.50
N SER A 371 -45.77 25.84 -22.94
CA SER A 371 -45.36 27.24 -23.11
C SER A 371 -44.00 27.54 -22.48
N GLU A 372 -43.75 27.02 -21.27
CA GLU A 372 -42.48 27.19 -20.56
C GLU A 372 -41.32 26.41 -21.20
N LEU A 373 -41.58 25.18 -21.68
CA LEU A 373 -40.59 24.40 -22.43
C LEU A 373 -40.21 25.08 -23.75
N LEU A 374 -41.14 25.79 -24.38
CA LEU A 374 -40.89 26.53 -25.62
C LEU A 374 -39.86 27.66 -25.39
N LEU A 375 -40.07 28.47 -24.33
CA LEU A 375 -39.13 29.52 -23.92
C LEU A 375 -37.76 28.93 -23.52
N LEU A 376 -37.77 27.81 -22.81
CA LEU A 376 -36.56 27.12 -22.39
C LEU A 376 -35.78 26.56 -23.60
N ASN A 377 -36.47 26.02 -24.61
CA ASN A 377 -35.86 25.50 -25.81
C ASN A 377 -35.20 26.60 -26.65
N GLN A 378 -35.83 27.77 -26.76
CA GLN A 378 -35.23 28.96 -27.38
C GLN A 378 -33.96 29.40 -26.64
N SER A 379 -33.98 29.38 -25.30
CA SER A 379 -32.80 29.68 -24.47
C SER A 379 -31.66 28.69 -24.75
N PHE A 380 -31.94 27.38 -24.72
CA PHE A 380 -30.97 26.35 -25.08
C PHE A 380 -30.39 26.54 -26.47
N LEU A 381 -31.24 26.76 -27.48
CA LEU A 381 -30.80 26.95 -28.85
C LEU A 381 -29.91 28.19 -28.99
N SER A 382 -30.19 29.26 -28.26
CA SER A 382 -29.34 30.46 -28.23
C SER A 382 -27.95 30.17 -27.65
N LEU A 383 -27.87 29.39 -26.56
CA LEU A 383 -26.62 28.99 -25.91
C LEU A 383 -25.82 28.02 -26.80
N GLU A 384 -26.47 27.00 -27.37
CA GLU A 384 -25.85 26.02 -28.27
C GLU A 384 -25.36 26.68 -29.57
N THR A 385 -26.12 27.62 -30.13
CA THR A 385 -25.72 28.39 -31.32
C THR A 385 -24.55 29.32 -31.02
N ALA A 386 -24.55 29.97 -29.85
CA ALA A 386 -23.43 30.80 -29.39
C ALA A 386 -22.16 29.97 -29.17
N ALA A 387 -22.31 28.74 -28.65
CA ALA A 387 -21.21 27.80 -28.49
C ALA A 387 -20.64 27.37 -29.86
N SER A 388 -21.50 26.89 -30.76
CA SER A 388 -21.09 26.41 -32.10
C SER A 388 -20.27 27.42 -32.91
N ARG A 389 -20.58 28.72 -32.82
CA ARG A 389 -19.91 29.78 -33.61
C ARG A 389 -18.51 30.18 -33.13
N ARG A 390 -18.12 29.89 -31.88
CA ARG A 390 -16.91 30.48 -31.26
C ARG A 390 -15.64 29.63 -31.28
N GLY A 391 -15.71 28.32 -31.51
CA GLY A 391 -14.57 27.40 -31.62
C GLY A 391 -13.69 27.20 -30.36
N ASP A 392 -13.44 28.24 -29.55
CA ASP A 392 -12.61 28.22 -28.33
C ASP A 392 -13.44 28.36 -27.06
N TRP A 393 -13.98 27.24 -26.58
CA TRP A 393 -15.06 27.21 -25.60
C TRP A 393 -14.62 27.31 -24.13
N HIS A 394 -13.32 27.14 -23.87
CA HIS A 394 -12.72 27.13 -22.53
C HIS A 394 -12.78 28.49 -21.82
N LYS A 395 -13.05 29.57 -22.57
CA LYS A 395 -13.09 30.95 -22.08
C LYS A 395 -14.48 31.57 -22.11
N VAL A 396 -15.52 30.79 -22.43
CA VAL A 396 -16.89 31.31 -22.50
C VAL A 396 -17.46 31.36 -21.08
N SER A 397 -17.20 32.46 -20.40
CA SER A 397 -18.04 32.92 -19.29
C SER A 397 -19.23 33.68 -19.86
N THR A 398 -20.44 33.39 -19.38
CA THR A 398 -21.58 34.30 -19.59
C THR A 398 -21.30 35.63 -18.87
N ARG A 399 -22.14 36.66 -19.12
CA ARG A 399 -21.91 38.06 -18.66
C ARG A 399 -21.67 38.21 -17.14
N GLU A 400 -21.91 37.15 -16.36
CA GLU A 400 -21.81 37.10 -14.90
C GLU A 400 -20.72 36.15 -14.36
N SER A 401 -19.71 35.79 -15.15
CA SER A 401 -18.60 34.89 -14.74
C SER A 401 -18.99 33.43 -14.44
N VAL A 402 -20.20 33.02 -14.80
CA VAL A 402 -20.65 31.62 -14.69
C VAL A 402 -20.10 30.80 -15.85
N TRP A 403 -19.57 29.62 -15.56
CA TRP A 403 -19.09 28.69 -16.57
C TRP A 403 -20.27 28.14 -17.38
N PHE A 404 -20.15 28.13 -18.72
CA PHE A 404 -21.27 27.79 -19.62
C PHE A 404 -21.97 26.45 -19.31
N LEU A 405 -21.25 25.47 -18.76
CA LEU A 405 -21.83 24.16 -18.42
C LEU A 405 -22.86 24.30 -17.30
N ASP A 406 -22.65 25.19 -16.34
CA ASP A 406 -23.58 25.40 -15.23
C ASP A 406 -24.91 25.97 -15.75
N ASP A 407 -24.87 26.83 -16.77
CA ASP A 407 -26.08 27.38 -17.40
C ASP A 407 -26.86 26.31 -18.19
N LEU A 408 -26.17 25.46 -18.96
CA LEU A 408 -26.80 24.33 -19.66
C LEU A 408 -27.40 23.31 -18.67
N THR A 409 -26.67 23.00 -17.60
CA THR A 409 -27.10 22.08 -16.55
C THR A 409 -28.30 22.65 -15.79
N ASN A 410 -28.30 23.95 -15.49
CA ASN A 410 -29.42 24.62 -14.83
C ASN A 410 -30.69 24.60 -15.70
N ASN A 411 -30.56 24.95 -16.98
CA ASN A 411 -31.68 24.87 -17.92
C ASN A 411 -32.20 23.43 -18.07
N SER A 412 -31.31 22.44 -18.05
CA SER A 412 -31.68 21.03 -18.15
C SER A 412 -32.40 20.54 -16.88
N ASN A 413 -31.91 20.94 -15.71
CA ASN A 413 -32.58 20.66 -14.44
C ASN A 413 -33.96 21.32 -14.37
N LYS A 414 -34.11 22.54 -14.90
CA LYS A 414 -35.39 23.23 -15.00
C LYS A 414 -36.38 22.50 -15.90
N ALA A 415 -35.94 22.03 -17.07
CA ALA A 415 -36.77 21.20 -17.96
C ALA A 415 -37.27 19.94 -17.23
N MET A 416 -36.37 19.26 -16.54
CA MET A 416 -36.69 18.03 -15.82
C MET A 416 -37.61 18.24 -14.63
N GLU A 417 -37.42 19.35 -13.90
CA GLU A 417 -38.28 19.74 -12.80
C GLU A 417 -39.71 19.97 -13.30
N LEU A 418 -39.88 20.78 -14.36
CA LEU A 418 -41.18 21.03 -15.00
C LEU A 418 -41.89 19.74 -15.44
N LEU A 419 -41.16 18.84 -16.11
CA LEU A 419 -41.71 17.56 -16.60
C LEU A 419 -42.02 16.56 -15.48
N SER A 420 -41.34 16.64 -14.34
CA SER A 420 -41.57 15.73 -13.20
C SER A 420 -42.98 15.88 -12.63
N TYR A 421 -43.58 17.07 -12.72
CA TYR A 421 -44.91 17.36 -12.19
C TYR A 421 -46.04 16.72 -13.00
N LEU A 422 -45.84 16.49 -14.29
CA LEU A 422 -46.78 15.73 -15.13
C LEU A 422 -46.91 14.28 -14.65
N GLN A 423 -45.92 13.74 -13.94
CA GLN A 423 -45.90 12.34 -13.48
C GLN A 423 -46.56 12.10 -12.11
N LEU A 424 -46.97 13.16 -11.38
CA LEU A 424 -47.38 13.07 -9.96
C LEU A 424 -48.85 12.65 -9.73
N LYS A 425 -49.69 12.54 -10.76
CA LYS A 425 -51.10 12.11 -10.63
C LYS A 425 -51.39 10.88 -11.52
N PRO A 426 -52.04 9.81 -11.01
CA PRO A 426 -52.39 8.65 -11.83
C PRO A 426 -53.36 8.98 -12.98
N GLU A 427 -54.18 10.03 -12.84
CA GLU A 427 -55.16 10.51 -13.84
C GLU A 427 -54.57 11.46 -14.88
N CYS A 428 -53.43 12.12 -14.60
CA CYS A 428 -52.68 12.92 -15.58
C CYS A 428 -51.48 12.11 -16.15
N LYS A 429 -51.42 10.79 -15.95
CA LYS A 429 -50.38 9.96 -16.58
C LYS A 429 -50.65 9.93 -18.07
N ILE A 430 -49.77 10.57 -18.82
CA ILE A 430 -49.70 10.39 -20.27
C ILE A 430 -49.36 8.91 -20.51
N GLU A 431 -50.34 8.11 -20.93
CA GLU A 431 -50.16 6.68 -21.25
C GLU A 431 -49.39 6.48 -22.57
N SER A 432 -49.06 7.57 -23.27
CA SER A 432 -48.27 7.54 -24.49
C SER A 432 -46.87 6.95 -24.23
N VAL A 433 -46.64 5.78 -24.84
CA VAL A 433 -45.34 5.10 -24.89
C VAL A 433 -44.28 6.02 -25.49
N MET A 434 -44.67 6.83 -26.47
CA MET A 434 -43.80 7.81 -27.14
C MET A 434 -43.33 8.90 -26.17
N PHE A 435 -44.26 9.53 -25.42
CA PHE A 435 -43.90 10.56 -24.45
C PHE A 435 -43.02 10.00 -23.32
N THR A 436 -43.29 8.79 -22.86
CA THR A 436 -42.44 8.10 -21.86
C THR A 436 -41.03 7.87 -22.39
N GLY A 437 -40.89 7.46 -23.66
CA GLY A 437 -39.60 7.35 -24.34
C GLY A 437 -38.86 8.68 -24.40
N ILE A 438 -39.53 9.77 -24.82
CA ILE A 438 -38.94 11.11 -24.94
C ILE A 438 -38.47 11.61 -23.57
N LEU A 439 -39.29 11.42 -22.54
CA LEU A 439 -38.94 11.78 -21.18
C LEU A 439 -37.72 11.02 -20.65
N ASN A 440 -37.61 9.72 -20.96
CA ASN A 440 -36.42 8.94 -20.61
C ASN A 440 -35.18 9.42 -21.38
N GLY A 441 -35.32 9.84 -22.64
CA GLY A 441 -34.27 10.51 -23.41
C GLY A 441 -33.82 11.82 -22.76
N LEU A 442 -34.75 12.67 -22.33
CA LEU A 442 -34.46 13.91 -21.60
C LEU A 442 -33.81 13.67 -20.24
N LYS A 443 -34.27 12.65 -19.49
CA LYS A 443 -33.63 12.21 -18.23
C LYS A 443 -32.17 11.82 -18.47
N SER A 444 -31.90 11.03 -19.52
CA SER A 444 -30.54 10.62 -19.89
C SER A 444 -29.68 11.81 -20.33
N ALA A 445 -30.25 12.78 -21.06
CA ALA A 445 -29.55 13.99 -21.45
C ALA A 445 -29.20 14.87 -20.23
N ASN A 446 -30.10 14.97 -19.25
CA ASN A 446 -29.83 15.66 -17.99
C ASN A 446 -28.74 14.99 -17.17
N ASN A 447 -28.75 13.65 -17.09
CA ASN A 447 -27.70 12.87 -16.43
C ASN A 447 -26.33 13.07 -17.10
N MET A 448 -26.31 13.29 -18.41
CA MET A 448 -25.09 13.59 -19.16
C MET A 448 -24.49 14.95 -18.74
N TYR A 449 -25.29 16.02 -18.68
CA TYR A 449 -24.83 17.33 -18.17
C TYR A 449 -24.33 17.23 -16.73
N LYS A 450 -25.05 16.52 -15.86
CA LYS A 450 -24.63 16.27 -14.47
C LYS A 450 -23.30 15.51 -14.41
N SER A 451 -23.12 14.48 -15.24
CA SER A 451 -21.86 13.71 -15.26
C SER A 451 -20.67 14.53 -15.75
N LEU A 452 -20.88 15.46 -16.69
CA LEU A 452 -19.86 16.42 -17.10
C LEU A 452 -19.53 17.44 -15.99
N GLN A 453 -20.54 17.89 -15.24
CA GLN A 453 -20.34 18.78 -14.10
C GLN A 453 -19.59 18.07 -12.95
N GLU A 454 -19.95 16.82 -12.68
CA GLU A 454 -19.29 15.95 -11.70
C GLU A 454 -17.83 15.63 -12.09
N LEU A 455 -17.53 15.45 -13.39
CA LEU A 455 -16.14 15.31 -13.85
C LEU A 455 -15.32 16.52 -13.41
N ASN A 456 -15.79 17.74 -13.69
CA ASN A 456 -15.08 18.96 -13.33
C ASN A 456 -14.98 19.13 -11.80
N TYR A 457 -16.07 18.85 -11.07
CA TYR A 457 -16.11 18.95 -9.62
C TYR A 457 -15.16 17.96 -8.93
N ASN A 458 -15.24 16.67 -9.27
CA ASN A 458 -14.40 15.62 -8.67
C ASN A 458 -12.93 15.75 -9.09
N PHE A 459 -12.67 16.21 -10.31
CA PHE A 459 -11.31 16.53 -10.72
C PHE A 459 -10.72 17.62 -9.80
N HIS A 460 -11.47 18.69 -9.57
CA HIS A 460 -11.01 19.84 -8.79
C HIS A 460 -10.85 19.53 -7.29
N THR A 461 -11.76 18.73 -6.72
CA THR A 461 -11.79 18.45 -5.27
C THR A 461 -11.00 17.21 -4.86
N ILE A 462 -10.76 16.26 -5.78
CA ILE A 462 -10.12 14.96 -5.47
C ILE A 462 -8.83 14.78 -6.27
N ILE A 463 -8.91 14.77 -7.60
CA ILE A 463 -7.77 14.41 -8.47
C ILE A 463 -6.65 15.45 -8.37
N LEU A 464 -7.00 16.74 -8.45
CA LEU A 464 -6.04 17.84 -8.43
C LEU A 464 -5.26 17.93 -7.11
N PRO A 465 -5.90 18.01 -5.92
CA PRO A 465 -5.18 18.05 -4.66
C PRO A 465 -4.27 16.84 -4.43
N GLU A 466 -4.76 15.62 -4.73
CA GLU A 466 -3.98 14.40 -4.52
C GLU A 466 -2.79 14.29 -5.49
N SER A 467 -2.97 14.69 -6.76
CA SER A 467 -1.88 14.69 -7.75
C SER A 467 -0.77 15.66 -7.36
N ILE A 468 -1.11 16.89 -6.96
CA ILE A 468 -0.13 17.88 -6.49
C ILE A 468 0.61 17.35 -5.26
N LYS A 469 -0.12 16.83 -4.26
CA LYS A 469 0.45 16.27 -3.04
C LYS A 469 1.48 15.17 -3.34
N LYS A 470 1.12 14.21 -4.20
CA LYS A 470 1.96 13.04 -4.51
C LYS A 470 3.15 13.36 -5.43
N ILE A 471 2.97 14.27 -6.39
CA ILE A 471 4.06 14.69 -7.27
C ILE A 471 5.07 15.56 -6.50
N GLN A 472 4.58 16.40 -5.60
CA GLN A 472 5.40 17.21 -4.69
C GLN A 472 6.24 16.32 -3.77
N SER A 473 5.62 15.33 -3.12
CA SER A 473 6.34 14.37 -2.27
C SER A 473 7.20 13.36 -3.02
N ASN A 474 7.18 13.38 -4.36
CA ASN A 474 7.91 12.47 -5.23
C ASN A 474 7.57 10.98 -4.97
N ASP A 475 6.28 10.67 -4.82
CA ASP A 475 5.79 9.30 -4.64
C ASP A 475 6.25 8.42 -5.83
N PRO A 476 6.98 7.31 -5.59
CA PRO A 476 7.60 6.54 -6.66
C PRO A 476 6.57 5.92 -7.60
N THR A 477 5.40 5.53 -7.08
CA THR A 477 4.36 4.85 -7.87
C THR A 477 3.62 5.83 -8.78
N VAL A 478 3.39 7.06 -8.32
CA VAL A 478 2.80 8.13 -9.13
C VAL A 478 3.79 8.60 -10.19
N MET A 479 5.05 8.84 -9.82
CA MET A 479 6.08 9.27 -10.76
C MET A 479 6.31 8.22 -11.86
N GLN A 480 6.29 6.93 -11.52
CA GLN A 480 6.38 5.84 -12.49
C GLN A 480 5.22 5.88 -13.49
N ILE A 481 3.98 6.06 -13.05
CA ILE A 481 2.83 6.13 -13.95
C ILE A 481 2.86 7.35 -14.86
N VAL A 482 3.28 8.50 -14.34
CA VAL A 482 3.44 9.72 -15.15
C VAL A 482 4.50 9.48 -16.23
N PHE A 483 5.62 8.84 -15.88
CA PHE A 483 6.67 8.47 -16.83
C PHE A 483 6.19 7.43 -17.86
N GLU A 484 5.52 6.37 -17.44
CA GLU A 484 4.97 5.34 -18.33
C GLU A 484 3.93 5.94 -19.30
N LEU A 485 3.05 6.83 -18.82
CA LEU A 485 2.10 7.53 -19.67
C LEU A 485 2.82 8.41 -20.72
N GLN A 486 3.86 9.15 -20.32
CA GLN A 486 4.67 9.93 -21.25
C GLN A 486 5.40 9.03 -22.26
N SER A 487 5.96 7.90 -21.82
CA SER A 487 6.62 6.92 -22.69
C SER A 487 5.65 6.38 -23.74
N ILE A 488 4.43 6.00 -23.35
CA ILE A 488 3.39 5.52 -24.28
C ILE A 488 3.10 6.58 -25.37
N ILE A 489 3.07 7.86 -25.01
CA ILE A 489 2.83 8.95 -25.95
C ILE A 489 4.03 9.16 -26.90
N VAL A 490 5.25 9.10 -26.37
CA VAL A 490 6.49 9.31 -27.16
C VAL A 490 6.74 8.15 -28.12
N ASP A 491 6.53 6.91 -27.67
CA ASP A 491 6.80 5.69 -28.43
C ASP A 491 5.87 5.50 -29.64
N VAL A 492 4.79 6.26 -29.74
CA VAL A 492 3.90 6.25 -30.92
C VAL A 492 4.54 7.02 -32.10
N GLU A 493 5.64 7.75 -31.85
CA GLU A 493 6.43 8.48 -32.84
C GLU A 493 5.58 9.40 -33.73
N MET A 494 4.49 9.93 -33.16
CA MET A 494 3.56 10.84 -33.84
C MET A 494 2.82 11.66 -32.77
N PRO A 495 2.82 13.01 -32.86
CA PRO A 495 2.07 13.84 -31.93
C PRO A 495 0.59 13.47 -31.89
N LEU A 496 -0.01 13.43 -30.70
CA LEU A 496 -1.44 13.11 -30.54
C LEU A 496 -2.35 14.05 -31.34
N SER A 497 -1.94 15.31 -31.54
CA SER A 497 -2.64 16.30 -32.38
C SER A 497 -2.76 15.86 -33.84
N ASP A 498 -1.75 15.17 -34.36
CA ASP A 498 -1.69 14.75 -35.76
C ASP A 498 -2.58 13.52 -35.97
N ILE A 499 -2.61 12.62 -34.98
CA ILE A 499 -3.55 11.48 -34.94
C ILE A 499 -4.99 11.99 -34.92
N ILE A 500 -5.30 12.96 -34.05
CA ILE A 500 -6.61 13.59 -33.98
C ILE A 500 -6.95 14.25 -35.33
N SER A 501 -6.03 15.02 -35.92
CA SER A 501 -6.25 15.69 -37.21
C SER A 501 -6.56 14.70 -38.34
N HIS A 502 -5.88 13.55 -38.37
CA HIS A 502 -6.15 12.48 -39.33
C HIS A 502 -7.54 11.85 -39.10
N LEU A 503 -7.89 11.54 -37.86
CA LEU A 503 -9.22 11.04 -37.52
C LEU A 503 -10.34 12.05 -37.83
N GLU A 504 -10.09 13.35 -37.63
CA GLU A 504 -11.03 14.41 -38.02
C GLU A 504 -11.24 14.49 -39.54
N ASN A 505 -10.19 14.24 -40.34
CA ASN A 505 -10.35 14.14 -41.79
C ASN A 505 -11.13 12.88 -42.19
N ASN A 506 -10.86 11.73 -41.55
CA ASN A 506 -11.65 10.50 -41.76
C ASN A 506 -13.12 10.69 -41.38
N LEU A 507 -13.38 11.43 -40.30
CA LEU A 507 -14.73 11.82 -39.90
C LEU A 507 -15.41 12.65 -41.00
N LYS A 508 -14.73 13.67 -41.57
CA LYS A 508 -15.27 14.47 -42.68
C LYS A 508 -15.59 13.61 -43.90
N TYR A 509 -14.68 12.74 -44.33
CA TYR A 509 -14.92 11.85 -45.47
C TYR A 509 -16.11 10.90 -45.23
N THR A 510 -16.23 10.35 -44.01
CA THR A 510 -17.34 9.48 -43.61
C THR A 510 -18.67 10.21 -43.62
N VAL A 511 -18.70 11.47 -43.15
CA VAL A 511 -19.91 12.31 -43.15
C VAL A 511 -20.28 12.77 -44.56
N MET A 512 -19.31 13.00 -45.44
CA MET A 512 -19.52 13.36 -46.84
C MET A 512 -19.79 12.15 -47.76
N GLU A 513 -19.90 10.94 -47.20
CA GLU A 513 -20.08 9.67 -47.94
C GLU A 513 -19.03 9.45 -49.05
N MET A 514 -17.82 9.98 -48.85
CA MET A 514 -16.70 9.77 -49.76
C MET A 514 -15.94 8.49 -49.39
N ASP A 515 -15.51 7.72 -50.38
CA ASP A 515 -14.60 6.60 -50.17
C ASP A 515 -13.31 7.12 -49.51
N ILE A 516 -12.91 6.48 -48.41
CA ILE A 516 -11.69 6.81 -47.67
C ILE A 516 -10.49 6.56 -48.61
N CYS A 517 -9.95 7.62 -49.21
CA CYS A 517 -8.72 7.54 -49.97
C CYS A 517 -7.56 7.29 -48.99
N THR A 518 -7.16 6.03 -48.82
CA THR A 518 -5.99 5.64 -48.01
C THR A 518 -4.71 6.27 -48.56
N PRO A 519 -3.97 6.99 -47.71
CA PRO A 519 -2.72 6.45 -47.20
C PRO A 519 -2.71 6.56 -45.66
N GLY A 520 -2.99 5.45 -44.95
CA GLY A 520 -3.18 5.50 -43.49
C GLY A 520 -3.06 4.18 -42.74
N ASP A 521 -2.47 3.13 -43.31
CA ASP A 521 -2.28 1.86 -42.56
C ASP A 521 -1.40 2.08 -41.31
N CYS A 522 -0.36 2.92 -41.43
CA CYS A 522 0.56 3.24 -40.33
C CYS A 522 -0.10 4.07 -39.20
N THR A 523 -1.00 5.01 -39.50
CA THR A 523 -1.68 5.82 -38.46
C THR A 523 -2.68 5.01 -37.66
N MET A 524 -3.40 4.10 -38.30
CA MET A 524 -4.36 3.20 -37.64
C MET A 524 -3.66 2.09 -36.82
N GLU A 525 -2.51 1.61 -37.27
CA GLU A 525 -1.65 0.70 -36.48
C GLU A 525 -1.13 1.39 -35.22
N LYS A 526 -0.59 2.61 -35.35
CA LYS A 526 -0.15 3.45 -34.24
C LYS A 526 -1.27 3.72 -33.23
N LEU A 527 -2.48 3.98 -33.71
CA LEU A 527 -3.65 4.14 -32.85
C LEU A 527 -3.97 2.87 -32.06
N LYS A 528 -4.02 1.70 -32.73
CA LYS A 528 -4.28 0.41 -32.06
C LYS A 528 -3.25 0.11 -30.98
N ASP A 529 -1.98 0.33 -31.29
CA ASP A 529 -0.89 0.11 -30.36
C ASP A 529 -0.98 1.04 -29.13
N LEU A 530 -1.29 2.33 -29.34
CA LEU A 530 -1.55 3.28 -28.26
C LEU A 530 -2.69 2.82 -27.35
N LYS A 531 -3.80 2.30 -27.90
CA LYS A 531 -4.93 1.78 -27.11
C LYS A 531 -4.51 0.60 -26.25
N ILE A 532 -3.85 -0.40 -26.83
CA ILE A 532 -3.41 -1.61 -26.12
C ILE A 532 -2.47 -1.25 -24.97
N ARG A 533 -1.52 -0.35 -25.21
CA ARG A 533 -0.57 0.08 -24.18
C ARG A 533 -1.23 0.88 -23.06
N TYR A 534 -2.18 1.75 -23.39
CA TYR A 534 -2.94 2.49 -22.38
C TYR A 534 -3.87 1.57 -21.56
N GLU A 535 -4.52 0.59 -22.19
CA GLU A 535 -5.32 -0.42 -21.48
C GLU A 535 -4.46 -1.29 -20.56
N ALA A 536 -3.27 -1.71 -21.02
CA ALA A 536 -2.29 -2.41 -20.20
C ALA A 536 -1.86 -1.58 -18.97
N LEU A 537 -1.73 -0.26 -19.13
CA LEU A 537 -1.44 0.66 -18.02
C LEU A 537 -2.60 0.75 -17.01
N LEU A 538 -3.84 0.51 -17.41
CA LEU A 538 -5.00 0.53 -16.51
C LEU A 538 -5.24 -0.80 -15.79
N HIS A 539 -4.73 -1.92 -16.30
CA HIS A 539 -4.90 -3.23 -15.64
C HIS A 539 -4.10 -3.34 -14.33
N SER A 540 -4.72 -3.96 -13.32
CA SER A 540 -4.11 -4.30 -12.02
C SER A 540 -3.80 -5.79 -11.96
N THR A 541 -2.56 -6.15 -11.61
CA THR A 541 -2.12 -7.54 -11.50
C THR A 541 -2.04 -8.06 -10.05
N GLY A 542 -2.53 -7.32 -9.05
CA GLY A 542 -2.52 -7.71 -7.64
C GLY A 542 -3.68 -7.10 -6.82
N ASP A 543 -3.93 -7.66 -5.63
CA ASP A 543 -5.09 -7.33 -4.77
C ASP A 543 -5.00 -5.96 -4.07
N VAL A 544 -3.81 -5.37 -3.93
CA VAL A 544 -3.62 -4.03 -3.34
C VAL A 544 -3.18 -3.04 -4.42
N LEU A 545 -4.00 -2.02 -4.67
CA LEU A 545 -3.71 -0.96 -5.63
C LEU A 545 -2.69 0.04 -5.06
N SER A 546 -1.64 0.34 -5.82
CA SER A 546 -0.70 1.39 -5.47
C SER A 546 -1.35 2.79 -5.55
N PRO A 547 -0.85 3.80 -4.80
CA PRO A 547 -1.37 5.17 -4.86
C PRO A 547 -1.42 5.73 -6.28
N GLY A 548 -0.37 5.47 -7.08
CA GLY A 548 -0.36 5.83 -8.48
C GLY A 548 -1.48 5.16 -9.29
N LYS A 549 -1.67 3.85 -9.15
CA LYS A 549 -2.72 3.12 -9.89
C LYS A 549 -4.11 3.59 -9.48
N MET A 550 -4.35 3.80 -8.18
CA MET A 550 -5.60 4.37 -7.67
C MET A 550 -5.88 5.75 -8.28
N LEU A 551 -4.87 6.62 -8.33
CA LEU A 551 -5.02 7.96 -8.90
C LEU A 551 -5.34 7.91 -10.39
N LEU A 552 -4.62 7.11 -11.18
CA LEU A 552 -4.86 6.96 -12.61
C LEU A 552 -6.23 6.32 -12.90
N MET A 553 -6.59 5.26 -12.17
CA MET A 553 -7.89 4.59 -12.31
C MET A 553 -9.04 5.51 -11.90
N GLY A 554 -8.90 6.23 -10.79
CA GLY A 554 -9.86 7.24 -10.35
C GLY A 554 -10.05 8.32 -11.40
N PHE A 555 -8.95 8.83 -11.96
CA PHE A 555 -9.00 9.86 -13.00
C PHE A 555 -9.65 9.33 -14.30
N ASN A 556 -9.24 8.15 -14.77
CA ASN A 556 -9.83 7.50 -15.94
C ASN A 556 -11.31 7.13 -15.72
N GLY A 557 -11.68 6.73 -14.51
CA GLY A 557 -13.04 6.37 -14.11
C GLY A 557 -14.03 7.54 -14.28
N LEU A 558 -13.60 8.78 -14.04
CA LEU A 558 -14.42 9.96 -14.30
C LEU A 558 -14.82 10.08 -15.78
N PHE A 559 -13.92 9.74 -16.71
CA PHE A 559 -14.22 9.72 -18.15
C PHE A 559 -15.05 8.50 -18.57
N GLN A 560 -14.82 7.34 -17.96
CA GLN A 560 -15.61 6.14 -18.25
C GLN A 560 -17.10 6.32 -17.89
N LYS A 561 -17.39 7.04 -16.79
CA LYS A 561 -18.77 7.39 -16.42
C LYS A 561 -19.48 8.17 -17.53
N ILE A 562 -18.80 9.13 -18.15
CA ILE A 562 -19.33 9.93 -19.25
C ILE A 562 -19.66 9.04 -20.46
N ASN A 563 -18.77 8.12 -20.82
CA ASN A 563 -19.00 7.19 -21.92
C ASN A 563 -20.20 6.26 -21.65
N LEU A 564 -20.41 5.84 -20.39
CA LEU A 564 -21.54 5.01 -20.01
C LEU A 564 -22.86 5.78 -20.16
N GLU A 565 -22.94 7.01 -19.64
CA GLU A 565 -24.13 7.87 -19.78
C GLU A 565 -24.41 8.24 -21.25
N TYR A 566 -23.37 8.48 -22.04
CA TYR A 566 -23.50 8.74 -23.47
C TYR A 566 -24.08 7.55 -24.25
N ASN A 567 -23.61 6.33 -23.95
CA ASN A 567 -24.16 5.12 -24.56
C ASN A 567 -25.62 4.88 -24.15
N ASN A 568 -25.95 5.14 -22.89
CA ASN A 568 -27.34 5.09 -22.41
C ASN A 568 -28.22 6.08 -23.17
N LEU A 569 -27.76 7.32 -23.35
CA LEU A 569 -28.47 8.35 -24.09
C LEU A 569 -28.71 7.92 -25.54
N ILE A 570 -27.68 7.49 -26.26
CA ILE A 570 -27.83 7.04 -27.66
C ILE A 570 -28.82 5.88 -27.75
N ASN A 571 -28.72 4.89 -26.87
CA ASN A 571 -29.63 3.74 -26.87
C ASN A 571 -31.08 4.19 -26.66
N MET A 572 -31.34 5.09 -25.71
CA MET A 572 -32.68 5.64 -25.48
C MET A 572 -33.20 6.41 -26.70
N LEU A 573 -32.38 7.26 -27.30
CA LEU A 573 -32.79 8.06 -28.46
C LEU A 573 -32.95 7.25 -29.75
N SER A 574 -32.16 6.19 -29.93
CA SER A 574 -32.25 5.31 -31.10
C SER A 574 -33.55 4.50 -31.15
N ASN A 575 -34.17 4.27 -29.99
CA ASN A 575 -35.42 3.54 -29.85
C ASN A 575 -36.66 4.46 -29.90
N LEU A 576 -36.49 5.77 -30.11
CA LEU A 576 -37.59 6.72 -30.25
C LEU A 576 -38.22 6.64 -31.64
N ASP A 577 -39.49 6.23 -31.72
CA ASP A 577 -40.28 6.28 -32.95
C ASP A 577 -41.01 7.63 -33.03
N VAL A 578 -40.45 8.56 -33.83
CA VAL A 578 -40.96 9.94 -33.96
C VAL A 578 -41.45 10.20 -35.39
N PRO A 579 -42.65 10.79 -35.59
CA PRO A 579 -43.17 11.13 -36.90
C PRO A 579 -42.20 11.95 -37.74
N THR A 580 -42.04 11.58 -39.01
CA THR A 580 -41.09 12.26 -39.92
C THR A 580 -41.46 13.71 -40.19
N SER A 581 -42.75 14.06 -40.06
CA SER A 581 -43.27 15.42 -40.18
C SER A 581 -42.67 16.37 -39.14
N TRP A 582 -42.42 15.91 -37.90
CA TRP A 582 -41.84 16.73 -36.83
C TRP A 582 -40.42 17.22 -37.14
N LYS A 583 -39.71 16.54 -38.04
CA LYS A 583 -38.38 16.97 -38.52
C LYS A 583 -38.44 18.26 -39.36
N LYS A 584 -39.63 18.72 -39.76
CA LYS A 584 -39.84 19.94 -40.56
C LYS A 584 -39.89 21.22 -39.72
N LEU A 585 -39.97 21.10 -38.40
CA LEU A 585 -40.02 22.22 -37.45
C LEU A 585 -38.72 23.03 -37.48
N ASP A 586 -38.84 24.35 -37.32
CA ASP A 586 -37.71 25.29 -37.30
C ASP A 586 -36.68 24.95 -36.22
N GLN A 587 -37.10 24.83 -34.95
CA GLN A 587 -36.23 24.54 -33.81
C GLN A 587 -35.58 23.15 -33.94
N VAL A 588 -36.27 22.16 -34.51
CA VAL A 588 -35.73 20.81 -34.76
C VAL A 588 -34.69 20.85 -35.88
N LYS A 589 -34.92 21.62 -36.96
CA LYS A 589 -33.95 21.78 -38.05
C LYS A 589 -32.70 22.50 -37.58
N GLU A 590 -32.86 23.55 -36.78
CA GLU A 590 -31.74 24.30 -36.21
C GLU A 590 -30.93 23.42 -35.24
N ALA A 591 -31.59 22.71 -34.33
CA ALA A 591 -30.96 21.72 -33.45
C ALA A 591 -30.18 20.66 -34.24
N LYS A 592 -30.76 20.09 -35.32
CA LYS A 592 -30.08 19.11 -36.18
C LYS A 592 -28.92 19.66 -36.99
N SER A 593 -28.94 20.95 -37.32
CA SER A 593 -27.79 21.60 -37.96
C SER A 593 -26.59 21.74 -37.01
N LEU A 594 -26.84 21.74 -35.71
CA LEU A 594 -25.82 21.77 -34.65
C LEU A 594 -25.38 20.35 -34.24
N ALA A 595 -26.28 19.37 -34.33
CA ALA A 595 -26.02 17.99 -33.92
C ALA A 595 -25.05 17.26 -34.86
N GLY A 596 -24.08 16.56 -34.26
CA GLY A 596 -23.24 15.61 -34.99
C GLY A 596 -24.03 14.37 -35.45
N PRO A 597 -23.60 13.66 -36.50
CA PRO A 597 -24.27 12.44 -37.00
C PRO A 597 -24.00 11.22 -36.10
N ILE A 598 -24.29 11.34 -34.81
CA ILE A 598 -23.98 10.37 -33.74
C ILE A 598 -24.67 9.01 -33.88
N PHE A 599 -25.79 8.94 -34.61
CA PHE A 599 -26.52 7.70 -34.85
C PHE A 599 -25.88 6.83 -35.94
N ASN A 600 -24.92 7.37 -36.71
CA ASN A 600 -24.14 6.59 -37.65
C ASN A 600 -23.04 5.81 -36.90
N SER A 601 -23.11 4.48 -36.96
CA SER A 601 -22.17 3.60 -36.26
C SER A 601 -20.70 3.83 -36.64
N ARG A 602 -20.41 4.17 -37.90
CA ARG A 602 -19.04 4.47 -38.35
C ARG A 602 -18.52 5.79 -37.77
N VAL A 603 -19.36 6.82 -37.75
CA VAL A 603 -19.05 8.13 -37.16
C VAL A 603 -18.80 7.97 -35.65
N LYS A 604 -19.64 7.18 -34.97
CA LYS A 604 -19.49 6.90 -33.54
C LYS A 604 -18.13 6.27 -33.20
N LEU A 605 -17.71 5.23 -33.93
CA LEU A 605 -16.41 4.59 -33.70
C LEU A 605 -15.23 5.55 -33.87
N ILE A 606 -15.29 6.45 -34.87
CA ILE A 606 -14.24 7.46 -35.08
C ILE A 606 -14.23 8.48 -33.95
N LEU A 607 -15.41 8.90 -33.45
CA LEU A 607 -15.53 9.81 -32.33
C LEU A 607 -15.02 9.18 -31.02
N ASP A 608 -15.35 7.91 -30.75
CA ASP A 608 -14.83 7.17 -29.59
C ASP A 608 -13.29 7.15 -29.57
N ASP A 609 -12.68 6.96 -30.75
CA ASP A 609 -11.22 6.97 -30.92
C ASP A 609 -10.62 8.37 -30.71
N ILE A 610 -11.26 9.42 -31.23
CA ILE A 610 -10.84 10.81 -31.01
C ILE A 610 -10.89 11.15 -29.51
N PHE A 611 -11.99 10.81 -28.81
CA PHE A 611 -12.15 11.15 -27.40
C PHE A 611 -11.28 10.29 -26.48
N LEU A 612 -10.92 9.08 -26.89
CA LEU A 612 -9.89 8.29 -26.23
C LEU A 612 -8.52 9.00 -26.27
N ILE A 613 -8.09 9.49 -27.44
CA ILE A 613 -6.83 10.23 -27.56
C ILE A 613 -6.90 11.54 -26.77
N LYS A 614 -8.00 12.30 -26.90
CA LYS A 614 -8.19 13.55 -26.14
C LYS A 614 -8.15 13.30 -24.63
N ARG A 615 -8.70 12.19 -24.14
CA ARG A 615 -8.59 11.80 -22.73
C ARG A 615 -7.13 11.58 -22.32
N ILE A 616 -6.37 10.80 -23.07
CA ILE A 616 -4.95 10.53 -22.79
C ILE A 616 -4.14 11.83 -22.80
N GLN A 617 -4.39 12.70 -23.80
CA GLN A 617 -3.80 14.02 -23.87
C GLN A 617 -4.16 14.88 -22.65
N THR A 618 -5.43 14.93 -22.26
CA THR A 618 -5.88 15.70 -21.09
C THR A 618 -5.21 15.24 -19.79
N ILE A 619 -5.09 13.92 -19.58
CA ILE A 619 -4.41 13.37 -18.40
C ILE A 619 -2.92 13.71 -18.42
N SER A 620 -2.25 13.58 -19.58
CA SER A 620 -0.83 13.90 -19.72
C SER A 620 -0.55 15.39 -19.54
N ASP A 621 -1.30 16.26 -20.22
CA ASP A 621 -1.20 17.72 -20.11
C ASP A 621 -1.37 18.18 -18.66
N PHE A 622 -2.35 17.60 -17.95
CA PHE A 622 -2.55 17.86 -16.53
C PHE A 622 -1.34 17.47 -15.67
N PHE A 623 -0.83 16.24 -15.81
CA PHE A 623 0.33 15.81 -15.02
C PHE A 623 1.58 16.63 -15.34
N ASN A 624 1.76 17.08 -16.58
CA ASN A 624 2.84 17.99 -16.95
C ASN A 624 2.71 19.35 -16.23
N ILE A 625 1.51 19.92 -16.16
CA ILE A 625 1.24 21.15 -15.38
C ILE A 625 1.58 20.94 -13.90
N CYS A 626 1.19 19.80 -13.31
CA CYS A 626 1.54 19.46 -11.93
C CYS A 626 3.05 19.30 -11.73
N LEU A 627 3.74 18.62 -12.65
CA LEU A 627 5.19 18.45 -12.62
C LEU A 627 5.90 19.80 -12.63
N GLU A 628 5.50 20.72 -13.51
CA GLU A 628 6.04 22.08 -13.60
C GLU A 628 5.79 22.89 -12.33
N MET A 629 4.57 22.83 -11.77
CA MET A 629 4.21 23.53 -10.54
C MET A 629 4.98 23.01 -9.32
N CYS A 630 5.32 21.72 -9.30
CA CYS A 630 6.05 21.07 -8.20
C CYS A 630 7.59 21.08 -8.39
N GLN A 631 8.12 21.46 -9.56
CA GLN A 631 9.58 21.55 -9.78
C GLN A 631 10.32 22.39 -8.72
N PRO A 632 9.84 23.56 -8.27
CA PRO A 632 10.55 24.40 -7.30
C PRO A 632 10.88 23.71 -5.97
N PHE A 633 10.14 22.65 -5.61
CA PHE A 633 10.44 21.85 -4.40
C PHE A 633 11.64 20.90 -4.61
N LYS A 634 11.94 20.52 -5.85
CA LYS A 634 13.05 19.62 -6.22
C LYS A 634 14.28 20.39 -6.68
N ASP A 635 14.08 21.34 -7.59
CA ASP A 635 15.12 22.20 -8.17
C ASP A 635 14.63 23.65 -8.30
N LEU A 636 15.44 24.59 -7.80
CA LEU A 636 15.14 26.02 -7.75
C LEU A 636 15.48 26.76 -9.05
N ASN A 637 15.86 26.06 -10.12
CA ASN A 637 16.22 26.68 -11.39
C ASN A 637 15.02 27.32 -12.13
N SER A 638 13.80 26.81 -11.94
CA SER A 638 12.57 27.33 -12.56
C SER A 638 11.47 27.53 -11.51
N CYS A 639 10.80 28.68 -11.54
CA CYS A 639 9.68 28.98 -10.64
C CYS A 639 8.42 29.35 -11.44
N THR A 640 7.50 28.39 -11.53
CA THR A 640 6.19 28.51 -12.15
C THR A 640 5.11 28.16 -11.14
N VAL A 641 4.14 29.06 -10.96
CA VAL A 641 2.94 28.84 -10.15
C VAL A 641 1.75 29.15 -11.04
N TYR A 642 0.88 28.15 -11.21
CA TYR A 642 -0.31 28.27 -12.04
C TYR A 642 -1.53 28.56 -11.16
N ASN A 643 -2.45 29.37 -11.67
CA ASN A 643 -3.77 29.53 -11.07
C ASN A 643 -4.67 28.34 -11.43
N ASP A 644 -5.77 28.18 -10.70
CA ASP A 644 -6.70 27.06 -10.91
C ASP A 644 -7.29 27.06 -12.32
N ASP A 645 -7.54 28.22 -12.92
CA ASP A 645 -8.01 28.31 -14.30
C ASP A 645 -7.03 27.70 -15.31
N HIS A 646 -5.72 27.84 -15.09
CA HIS A 646 -4.70 27.21 -15.93
C HIS A 646 -4.63 25.70 -15.69
N ILE A 647 -4.73 25.26 -14.43
CA ILE A 647 -4.62 23.85 -14.06
C ILE A 647 -5.83 23.03 -14.53
N VAL A 648 -7.04 23.61 -14.45
CA VAL A 648 -8.30 22.97 -14.86
C VAL A 648 -8.54 23.08 -16.37
N LYS A 649 -7.76 23.91 -17.08
CA LYS A 649 -7.90 24.14 -18.53
C LYS A 649 -7.97 22.87 -19.38
N PRO A 650 -7.14 21.82 -19.18
CA PRO A 650 -7.22 20.59 -19.97
C PRO A 650 -8.57 19.87 -19.83
N ILE A 651 -9.18 19.92 -18.64
CA ILE A 651 -10.47 19.28 -18.33
C ILE A 651 -11.62 20.08 -18.92
N ARG A 652 -11.63 21.40 -18.69
CA ARG A 652 -12.59 22.30 -19.36
C ARG A 652 -12.50 22.14 -20.88
N LYS A 653 -11.30 21.87 -21.41
CA LYS A 653 -11.09 21.58 -22.84
C LYS A 653 -11.66 20.28 -23.34
N PHE A 654 -11.43 19.21 -22.60
CA PHE A 654 -12.10 17.96 -22.89
C PHE A 654 -13.63 18.11 -22.90
N ILE A 655 -14.21 18.71 -21.85
CA ILE A 655 -15.66 18.85 -21.69
C ILE A 655 -16.26 19.67 -22.83
N ALA A 656 -15.62 20.77 -23.19
CA ALA A 656 -16.13 21.63 -24.23
C ALA A 656 -16.05 20.95 -25.60
N ASP A 657 -14.92 20.34 -25.94
CA ASP A 657 -14.78 19.54 -27.16
C ASP A 657 -15.80 18.39 -27.23
N TYR A 658 -16.10 17.76 -26.09
CA TYR A 658 -17.09 16.69 -25.95
C TYR A 658 -18.49 17.18 -26.31
N ILE A 659 -18.92 18.28 -25.71
CA ILE A 659 -20.23 18.86 -25.98
C ILE A 659 -20.35 19.25 -27.46
N SER A 660 -19.30 19.79 -28.08
CA SER A 660 -19.34 20.25 -29.49
C SER A 660 -19.61 19.14 -30.45
N ARG A 661 -18.86 18.06 -30.29
CA ARG A 661 -18.79 17.03 -31.32
C ARG A 661 -19.85 15.96 -31.11
N GLN A 662 -20.34 15.78 -29.88
CA GLN A 662 -21.19 14.65 -29.52
C GLN A 662 -22.55 15.01 -28.91
N PHE A 663 -22.77 16.23 -28.40
CA PHE A 663 -23.97 16.50 -27.58
C PHE A 663 -24.81 17.73 -27.98
N LEU A 664 -24.25 18.74 -28.65
CA LEU A 664 -25.01 19.89 -29.15
C LEU A 664 -26.24 19.47 -29.96
N GLY A 665 -27.36 20.19 -29.81
CA GLY A 665 -28.56 19.96 -30.61
C GLY A 665 -29.45 18.81 -30.12
N ILE A 666 -28.94 17.91 -29.28
CA ILE A 666 -29.69 16.72 -28.86
C ILE A 666 -30.75 17.07 -27.83
N THR A 667 -30.39 17.88 -26.83
CA THR A 667 -31.33 18.32 -25.79
C THR A 667 -32.41 19.22 -26.40
N THR A 668 -32.04 20.10 -27.33
CA THR A 668 -32.99 20.98 -28.02
C THR A 668 -33.94 20.22 -28.94
N GLU A 669 -33.45 19.21 -29.67
CA GLU A 669 -34.28 18.31 -30.47
C GLU A 669 -35.27 17.53 -29.61
N THR A 670 -34.81 16.97 -28.49
CA THR A 670 -35.65 16.14 -27.60
C THR A 670 -36.69 16.96 -26.83
N ILE A 671 -36.38 18.21 -26.43
CA ILE A 671 -37.37 19.13 -25.86
C ILE A 671 -38.44 19.48 -26.90
N ALA A 672 -38.06 19.75 -28.15
CA ALA A 672 -39.02 20.02 -29.22
C ALA A 672 -39.98 18.83 -29.47
N TYR A 673 -39.47 17.60 -29.40
CA TYR A 673 -40.31 16.40 -29.46
C TYR A 673 -41.24 16.26 -28.25
N ALA A 674 -40.78 16.62 -27.05
CA ALA A 674 -41.64 16.63 -25.87
C ALA A 674 -42.80 17.63 -26.03
N ILE A 675 -42.53 18.83 -26.55
CA ILE A 675 -43.55 19.85 -26.84
C ILE A 675 -44.59 19.30 -27.84
N CYS A 676 -44.15 18.63 -28.92
CA CYS A 676 -45.07 18.06 -29.91
C CYS A 676 -45.92 16.93 -29.33
N ALA A 677 -45.33 16.03 -28.54
CA ALA A 677 -46.05 14.93 -27.91
C ALA A 677 -47.12 15.42 -26.92
N LEU A 678 -46.83 16.48 -26.14
CA LEU A 678 -47.80 17.10 -25.24
C LEU A 678 -48.93 17.80 -25.99
N LEU A 679 -48.62 18.45 -27.13
CA LEU A 679 -49.67 19.05 -27.97
C LEU A 679 -50.59 17.98 -28.60
N GLU A 680 -50.05 16.82 -28.98
CA GLU A 680 -50.85 15.67 -29.45
C GLU A 680 -51.72 15.07 -28.35
N ASP A 681 -51.21 14.93 -27.12
CA ASP A 681 -51.98 14.42 -25.97
C ASP A 681 -53.15 15.35 -25.60
N LEU A 682 -52.95 16.67 -25.74
CA LEU A 682 -54.00 17.69 -25.62
C LEU A 682 -55.02 17.69 -26.78
N GLY A 683 -54.86 16.83 -27.80
CA GLY A 683 -55.81 16.62 -28.88
C GLY A 683 -55.59 17.46 -30.14
N LEU A 684 -54.39 18.03 -30.34
CA LEU A 684 -54.00 18.66 -31.60
C LEU A 684 -53.41 17.61 -32.56
N ASP A 685 -53.90 17.54 -33.79
CA ASP A 685 -53.29 16.71 -34.83
C ASP A 685 -52.05 17.42 -35.39
N VAL A 686 -50.92 17.27 -34.68
CA VAL A 686 -49.66 17.97 -34.98
C VAL A 686 -49.12 17.57 -36.35
N VAL A 687 -49.27 16.30 -36.77
CA VAL A 687 -48.81 15.82 -38.08
C VAL A 687 -49.53 16.53 -39.22
N ASN A 688 -50.86 16.59 -39.19
CA ASN A 688 -51.63 17.24 -40.24
C ASN A 688 -51.41 18.76 -40.27
N GLU A 689 -51.28 19.41 -39.10
CA GLU A 689 -51.02 20.85 -39.01
C GLU A 689 -49.64 21.25 -39.56
N ILE A 690 -48.62 20.41 -39.36
CA ILE A 690 -47.30 20.60 -39.95
C ILE A 690 -47.35 20.41 -41.47
N GLU A 691 -48.02 19.37 -41.96
CA GLU A 691 -48.09 19.06 -43.39
C GLU A 691 -48.90 20.10 -44.19
N GLN A 692 -49.97 20.65 -43.62
CA GLN A 692 -50.76 21.71 -44.25
C GLN A 692 -50.01 23.05 -44.37
N LYS A 693 -49.06 23.31 -43.46
CA LYS A 693 -48.26 24.55 -43.47
C LYS A 693 -46.95 24.44 -44.26
N ASP A 694 -46.53 23.23 -44.65
CA ASP A 694 -45.29 22.96 -45.39
C ASP A 694 -45.34 23.36 -46.88
N ILE A 695 -46.14 24.37 -47.24
CA ILE A 695 -46.38 24.80 -48.64
C ILE A 695 -45.55 26.06 -48.99
N GLY A 696 -44.78 26.62 -48.05
CA GLY A 696 -44.00 27.85 -48.20
C GLY A 696 -42.55 27.66 -48.68
N ALA A 697 -41.94 28.72 -49.26
CA ALA A 697 -40.61 28.70 -49.89
C ALA A 697 -39.42 28.35 -48.95
N GLU A 698 -39.60 28.41 -47.63
CA GLU A 698 -38.55 28.10 -46.64
C GLU A 698 -38.66 26.69 -46.03
N ASN A 699 -39.71 25.92 -46.33
CA ASN A 699 -40.00 24.59 -45.74
C ASN A 699 -39.81 24.53 -44.21
N LYS A 700 -40.10 25.61 -43.46
CA LYS A 700 -39.94 25.68 -42.00
C LYS A 700 -41.28 26.00 -41.37
N VAL A 701 -41.71 25.19 -40.40
CA VAL A 701 -42.91 25.45 -39.59
C VAL A 701 -42.46 25.94 -38.20
N PRO A 702 -42.79 27.17 -37.79
CA PRO A 702 -42.41 27.69 -36.48
C PRO A 702 -43.12 26.93 -35.35
N LEU A 703 -42.36 26.44 -34.38
CA LEU A 703 -42.93 25.74 -33.22
C LEU A 703 -43.86 26.65 -32.40
N ASP A 704 -43.55 27.95 -32.32
CA ASP A 704 -44.38 28.98 -31.68
C ASP A 704 -45.76 29.13 -32.32
N GLU A 705 -45.87 28.96 -33.65
CA GLU A 705 -47.15 29.06 -34.33
C GLU A 705 -48.04 27.83 -34.09
N LEU A 706 -47.44 26.65 -33.89
CA LEU A 706 -48.16 25.43 -33.53
C LEU A 706 -48.72 25.50 -32.12
N SER A 707 -47.94 26.00 -31.16
CA SER A 707 -48.42 26.21 -29.78
C SER A 707 -49.54 27.26 -29.73
N HIS A 708 -49.42 28.36 -30.48
CA HIS A 708 -50.48 29.36 -30.62
C HIS A 708 -51.76 28.81 -31.27
N LYS A 709 -51.63 27.97 -32.31
CA LYS A 709 -52.78 27.27 -32.90
C LYS A 709 -53.43 26.32 -31.90
N GLY A 710 -52.63 25.53 -31.17
CA GLY A 710 -53.08 24.69 -30.07
C GLY A 710 -53.90 25.47 -29.05
N TRP A 711 -53.37 26.58 -28.55
CA TRP A 711 -54.07 27.49 -27.63
C TRP A 711 -55.46 27.90 -28.13
N SER A 712 -55.54 28.36 -29.39
CA SER A 712 -56.81 28.79 -29.99
C SER A 712 -57.81 27.64 -30.18
N SER A 713 -57.32 26.45 -30.53
CA SER A 713 -58.15 25.25 -30.70
C SER A 713 -58.67 24.73 -29.37
N PHE A 714 -57.81 24.63 -28.35
CA PHE A 714 -58.17 24.08 -27.03
C PHE A 714 -59.19 24.96 -26.30
N LEU A 715 -59.06 26.30 -26.42
CA LEU A 715 -60.07 27.24 -25.90
C LEU A 715 -61.41 27.12 -26.64
N LYS A 716 -61.38 26.94 -27.97
CA LYS A 716 -62.59 26.81 -28.80
C LYS A 716 -63.34 25.49 -28.55
N HIS A 717 -62.61 24.40 -28.31
CA HIS A 717 -63.16 23.07 -28.00
C HIS A 717 -63.46 22.87 -26.50
N GLY A 718 -63.14 23.86 -25.66
CA GLY A 718 -63.49 23.85 -24.23
C GLY A 718 -62.66 22.88 -23.39
N ILE A 719 -61.43 22.55 -23.80
CA ILE A 719 -60.54 21.64 -23.05
C ILE A 719 -60.17 22.25 -21.68
N PHE A 720 -59.98 23.57 -21.65
CA PHE A 720 -59.85 24.37 -20.42
C PHE A 720 -60.37 25.80 -20.65
N THR A 721 -60.66 26.53 -19.58
CA THR A 721 -61.06 27.94 -19.65
C THR A 721 -59.87 28.88 -19.46
N GLN A 722 -59.98 30.11 -19.95
CA GLN A 722 -58.95 31.14 -19.77
C GLN A 722 -58.67 31.45 -18.29
N SER A 723 -59.67 31.32 -17.41
CA SER A 723 -59.50 31.53 -15.97
C SER A 723 -58.64 30.43 -15.33
N ILE A 724 -58.90 29.16 -15.67
CA ILE A 724 -58.14 28.00 -15.15
C ILE A 724 -56.70 28.03 -15.68
N LEU A 725 -56.51 28.44 -16.94
CA LEU A 725 -55.18 28.59 -17.54
C LEU A 725 -54.36 29.70 -16.85
N ALA A 726 -54.98 30.86 -16.57
CA ALA A 726 -54.32 31.94 -15.84
C ALA A 726 -53.94 31.52 -14.41
N GLN A 727 -54.82 30.78 -13.74
CA GLN A 727 -54.56 30.23 -12.41
C GLN A 727 -53.41 29.20 -12.44
N ALA A 728 -53.40 28.27 -13.40
CA ALA A 728 -52.30 27.32 -13.60
C ALA A 728 -50.96 28.03 -13.86
N SER A 729 -50.95 29.05 -14.72
CA SER A 729 -49.76 29.85 -15.04
C SER A 729 -49.21 30.58 -13.81
N SER A 730 -50.07 31.21 -13.00
CA SER A 730 -49.64 31.87 -11.75
C SER A 730 -49.07 30.91 -10.71
N LEU A 731 -49.69 29.73 -10.54
CA LEU A 731 -49.20 28.70 -9.64
C LEU A 731 -47.88 28.10 -10.11
N GLU A 732 -47.71 27.93 -11.43
CA GLU A 732 -46.45 27.48 -12.02
C GLU A 732 -45.35 28.53 -11.81
N THR A 733 -45.64 29.80 -12.05
CA THR A 733 -44.67 30.88 -11.85
C THR A 733 -44.22 30.94 -10.38
N ASN A 734 -45.14 30.75 -9.43
CA ASN A 734 -44.82 30.67 -8.01
C ASN A 734 -43.94 29.44 -7.68
N LEU A 735 -44.23 28.29 -8.28
CA LEU A 735 -43.44 27.07 -8.09
C LEU A 735 -42.02 27.22 -8.67
N LYS A 736 -41.91 27.75 -9.89
CA LYS A 736 -40.67 28.04 -10.60
C LYS A 736 -39.78 29.01 -9.82
N THR A 737 -40.35 30.13 -9.37
CA THR A 737 -39.60 31.13 -8.57
C THR A 737 -39.17 30.57 -7.22
N ALA A 738 -40.01 29.77 -6.55
CA ALA A 738 -39.63 29.08 -5.31
C ALA A 738 -38.50 28.06 -5.52
N TRP A 739 -38.53 27.32 -6.64
CA TRP A 739 -37.46 26.39 -7.00
C TRP A 739 -36.15 27.11 -7.29
N GLU A 740 -36.17 28.17 -8.10
CA GLU A 740 -34.98 28.96 -8.45
C GLU A 740 -34.31 29.53 -7.18
N ARG A 741 -35.09 30.10 -6.25
CA ARG A 741 -34.60 30.57 -4.95
C ARG A 741 -34.04 29.46 -4.07
N MET A 742 -34.59 28.25 -4.16
CA MET A 742 -34.06 27.08 -3.43
C MET A 742 -32.73 26.57 -4.02
N GLN A 743 -32.50 26.72 -5.33
CA GLN A 743 -31.27 26.25 -5.99
C GLN A 743 -30.09 27.22 -5.87
N GLU A 744 -30.36 28.52 -5.79
CA GLU A 744 -29.33 29.56 -5.65
C GLU A 744 -28.32 29.32 -4.51
N PRO A 745 -28.71 29.06 -3.24
CA PRO A 745 -27.76 28.78 -2.17
C PRO A 745 -26.93 27.52 -2.45
N LYS A 746 -27.53 26.47 -3.04
CA LYS A 746 -26.82 25.22 -3.37
C LYS A 746 -25.70 25.46 -4.40
N LYS A 747 -25.94 26.32 -5.38
CA LYS A 747 -24.92 26.71 -6.37
C LYS A 747 -23.77 27.48 -5.72
N ILE A 748 -24.07 28.38 -4.78
CA ILE A 748 -23.04 29.12 -4.03
C ILE A 748 -22.24 28.16 -3.13
N GLU A 749 -22.90 27.24 -2.43
CA GLU A 749 -22.26 26.21 -1.60
C GLU A 749 -21.33 25.30 -2.40
N GLN A 750 -21.75 24.87 -3.59
CA GLN A 750 -20.91 24.06 -4.47
C GLN A 750 -19.64 24.82 -4.90
N ASN A 751 -19.77 26.10 -5.27
CA ASN A 751 -18.62 26.95 -5.62
C ASN A 751 -17.72 27.25 -4.42
N LEU A 752 -18.30 27.41 -3.22
CA LEU A 752 -17.55 27.54 -1.98
C LEU A 752 -16.71 26.30 -1.71
N ALA A 753 -17.27 25.10 -1.88
CA ALA A 753 -16.52 23.85 -1.71
C ALA A 753 -15.33 23.75 -2.68
N LEU A 754 -15.49 24.20 -3.93
CA LEU A 754 -14.40 24.25 -4.92
C LEU A 754 -13.28 25.21 -4.49
N LEU A 755 -13.62 26.45 -4.10
CA LEU A 755 -12.63 27.44 -3.65
C LEU A 755 -11.96 27.04 -2.33
N GLN A 756 -12.70 26.42 -1.41
CA GLN A 756 -12.13 25.87 -0.16
C GLN A 756 -11.08 24.79 -0.46
N SER A 757 -11.38 23.87 -1.37
CA SER A 757 -10.43 22.83 -1.79
C SER A 757 -9.16 23.45 -2.38
N SER A 758 -9.29 24.45 -3.25
CA SER A 758 -8.15 25.21 -3.79
C SER A 758 -7.34 25.89 -2.70
N LEU A 759 -8.00 26.57 -1.75
CA LEU A 759 -7.35 27.29 -0.67
C LEU A 759 -6.55 26.35 0.23
N ILE A 760 -7.14 25.21 0.63
CA ILE A 760 -6.48 24.19 1.46
C ILE A 760 -5.25 23.63 0.73
N ARG A 761 -5.37 23.31 -0.56
CA ARG A 761 -4.27 22.82 -1.39
C ARG A 761 -3.13 23.84 -1.45
N ILE A 762 -3.43 25.11 -1.74
CA ILE A 762 -2.41 26.18 -1.81
C ILE A 762 -1.78 26.41 -0.42
N GLN A 763 -2.58 26.39 0.64
CA GLN A 763 -2.09 26.53 2.02
C GLN A 763 -1.09 25.41 2.35
N GLN A 764 -1.37 24.17 1.99
CA GLN A 764 -0.45 23.03 2.18
C GLN A 764 0.89 23.24 1.44
N GLN A 765 0.85 23.74 0.20
CA GLN A 765 2.05 24.09 -0.57
C GLN A 765 2.84 25.23 0.08
N ILE A 766 2.16 26.27 0.59
CA ILE A 766 2.80 27.37 1.33
C ILE A 766 3.45 26.86 2.61
N THR A 767 2.77 25.99 3.38
CA THR A 767 3.32 25.38 4.60
C THR A 767 4.57 24.58 4.28
N THR A 768 4.54 23.73 3.25
CA THR A 768 5.70 22.94 2.84
C THR A 768 6.85 23.84 2.37
N CYS A 769 6.57 24.86 1.56
CA CYS A 769 7.56 25.82 1.09
C CYS A 769 8.19 26.59 2.26
N SER A 770 7.38 27.04 3.21
CA SER A 770 7.82 27.76 4.40
C SER A 770 8.67 26.86 5.30
N TRP A 771 8.31 25.58 5.44
CA TRP A 771 9.06 24.60 6.22
C TRP A 771 10.43 24.28 5.62
N MET A 772 10.47 24.01 4.30
CA MET A 772 11.69 23.62 3.60
C MET A 772 12.69 24.77 3.49
N PHE A 773 12.21 26.00 3.28
CA PHE A 773 13.05 27.16 2.98
C PHE A 773 13.05 28.23 4.07
N GLU A 774 12.66 27.87 5.30
CA GLU A 774 12.54 28.79 6.44
C GLU A 774 13.79 29.66 6.62
N GLU A 775 14.98 29.05 6.56
CA GLU A 775 16.26 29.74 6.77
C GLU A 775 16.57 30.79 5.71
N ILE A 776 16.06 30.62 4.49
CA ILE A 776 16.21 31.56 3.39
C ILE A 776 15.17 32.69 3.55
N LEU A 777 13.91 32.32 3.85
CA LEU A 777 12.81 33.28 3.97
C LEU A 777 12.99 34.24 5.17
N ASN A 778 13.52 33.75 6.30
CA ASN A 778 13.73 34.55 7.51
C ASN A 778 14.88 35.57 7.42
N GLN A 779 15.75 35.50 6.40
CA GLN A 779 16.87 36.45 6.22
C GLN A 779 16.39 37.86 5.84
N HIS A 780 15.17 37.99 5.32
CA HIS A 780 14.55 39.27 5.00
C HIS A 780 13.42 39.56 6.00
N SER A 781 13.62 40.57 6.85
CA SER A 781 12.69 41.01 7.90
C SER A 781 11.29 41.45 7.43
N ASN A 782 11.06 41.55 6.11
CA ASN A 782 9.80 41.96 5.49
C ASN A 782 9.01 40.78 4.87
N TRP A 783 9.39 39.52 5.15
CA TRP A 783 8.60 38.39 4.67
C TRP A 783 7.22 38.36 5.36
N TYR A 784 6.16 38.57 4.58
CA TYR A 784 4.78 38.52 5.06
C TYR A 784 4.41 37.07 5.39
N HIS A 785 4.44 36.73 6.68
CA HIS A 785 3.86 35.48 7.14
C HIS A 785 2.34 35.55 7.00
N VAL A 786 1.76 34.59 6.27
CA VAL A 786 0.35 34.27 6.43
C VAL A 786 0.21 33.77 7.87
N SER A 787 -0.53 34.51 8.70
CA SER A 787 -0.64 34.29 10.15
C SER A 787 -1.14 32.89 10.56
N THR A 788 -1.70 32.14 9.61
CA THR A 788 -2.23 30.78 9.78
C THR A 788 -1.25 29.65 9.42
N VAL A 789 -0.03 29.96 8.94
CA VAL A 789 0.93 28.93 8.49
C VAL A 789 1.90 28.58 9.62
N SER A 790 1.93 27.30 10.02
CA SER A 790 2.88 26.78 11.01
C SER A 790 4.31 26.87 10.48
N ASN A 791 5.15 27.61 11.21
CA ASN A 791 6.58 27.69 10.96
C ASN A 791 7.33 26.59 11.74
N ARG A 792 8.38 26.01 11.15
CA ARG A 792 9.24 25.00 11.79
C ARG A 792 9.88 25.50 13.08
N SER A 793 10.41 26.73 13.16
CA SER A 793 10.93 27.25 14.45
C SER A 793 9.87 27.37 15.54
N LYS A 794 8.65 27.80 15.17
CA LYS A 794 7.51 27.82 16.10
C LYS A 794 7.16 26.40 16.56
N PHE A 795 7.07 25.45 15.64
CA PHE A 795 6.82 24.05 15.95
C PHE A 795 7.87 23.48 16.91
N ILE A 796 9.16 23.75 16.70
CA ILE A 796 10.24 23.29 17.59
C ILE A 796 10.02 23.82 19.00
N VAL A 797 9.68 25.11 19.16
CA VAL A 797 9.42 25.72 20.46
C VAL A 797 8.17 25.13 21.12
N ASP A 798 7.08 24.99 20.36
CA ASP A 798 5.82 24.45 20.88
C ASP A 798 5.99 22.98 21.32
N LEU A 799 6.65 22.15 20.50
CA LEU A 799 6.96 20.76 20.82
C LEU A 799 7.90 20.63 22.02
N GLN A 800 8.90 21.51 22.12
CA GLN A 800 9.83 21.54 23.26
C GLN A 800 9.10 21.91 24.55
N ASN A 801 8.25 22.93 24.53
CA ASN A 801 7.49 23.36 25.70
C ASN A 801 6.53 22.27 26.18
N GLU A 802 5.75 21.68 25.27
CA GLU A 802 4.77 20.65 25.61
C GLU A 802 5.44 19.33 26.04
N SER A 803 6.57 18.94 25.41
CA SER A 803 7.32 17.73 25.82
C SER A 803 7.99 17.87 27.19
N VAL A 804 8.56 19.04 27.52
CA VAL A 804 9.14 19.31 28.83
C VAL A 804 8.05 19.35 29.91
N ALA A 805 6.91 19.99 29.63
CA ALA A 805 5.77 20.00 30.53
C ALA A 805 5.23 18.58 30.78
N LEU A 806 5.09 17.76 29.73
CA LEU A 806 4.64 16.38 29.83
C LEU A 806 5.57 15.52 30.68
N ASN A 807 6.89 15.67 30.49
CA ASN A 807 7.88 14.96 31.29
C ASN A 807 7.78 15.32 32.78
N ALA A 808 7.63 16.61 33.09
CA ALA A 808 7.49 17.08 34.46
C ALA A 808 6.20 16.57 35.13
N ILE A 809 5.07 16.58 34.41
CA ILE A 809 3.80 16.02 34.89
C ILE A 809 3.95 14.52 35.18
N GLN A 810 4.60 13.79 34.27
CA GLN A 810 4.79 12.34 34.42
C GLN A 810 5.61 11.98 35.66
N ILE A 811 6.73 12.69 35.89
CA ILE A 811 7.55 12.50 37.10
C ILE A 811 6.72 12.78 38.35
N ASN A 812 6.04 13.93 38.41
CA ASN A 812 5.20 14.30 39.56
C ASN A 812 4.04 13.31 39.82
N LEU A 813 3.42 12.79 38.76
CA LEU A 813 2.35 11.80 38.88
C LEU A 813 2.87 10.49 39.47
N THR A 814 4.04 10.02 39.02
CA THR A 814 4.65 8.80 39.56
C THR A 814 5.03 8.95 41.03
N GLU A 815 5.58 10.11 41.44
CA GLU A 815 5.89 10.40 42.84
C GLU A 815 4.64 10.40 43.73
N LEU A 816 3.55 11.03 43.29
CA LEU A 816 2.29 11.06 44.05
C LEU A 816 1.60 9.70 44.12
N GLN A 817 1.66 8.90 43.05
CA GLN A 817 1.19 7.52 43.08
C GLN A 817 1.96 6.67 44.09
N GLU A 818 3.28 6.83 44.18
CA GLU A 818 4.09 6.17 45.20
C GLU A 818 3.76 6.63 46.63
N GLN A 819 3.51 7.93 46.82
CA GLN A 819 3.07 8.47 48.11
C GLN A 819 1.67 7.98 48.53
N GLN A 820 0.79 7.64 47.58
CA GLN A 820 -0.56 7.12 47.87
C GLN A 820 -0.58 5.62 48.22
N LYS A 821 0.39 4.82 47.73
CA LYS A 821 0.44 3.36 47.98
C LYS A 821 0.33 2.96 49.47
N PRO A 822 1.04 3.60 50.42
CA PRO A 822 0.91 3.28 51.85
C PRO A 822 -0.51 3.52 52.40
N SER A 823 -1.16 4.61 51.99
CA SER A 823 -2.53 4.94 52.41
C SER A 823 -3.53 3.90 51.90
N VAL A 824 -3.42 3.51 50.62
CA VAL A 824 -4.24 2.46 50.01
C VAL A 824 -4.04 1.12 50.72
N SER A 825 -2.80 0.72 50.98
CA SER A 825 -2.49 -0.52 51.72
C SER A 825 -3.08 -0.50 53.13
N SER A 826 -3.03 0.64 53.81
CA SER A 826 -3.60 0.81 55.15
C SER A 826 -5.12 0.69 55.16
N VAL A 827 -5.82 1.29 54.17
CA VAL A 827 -7.28 1.13 54.02
C VAL A 827 -7.64 -0.33 53.71
N ALA A 828 -6.96 -0.94 52.74
CA ALA A 828 -7.21 -2.32 52.33
C ALA A 828 -7.00 -3.33 53.48
N GLN A 829 -5.91 -3.19 54.26
CA GLN A 829 -5.67 -4.05 55.42
C GLN A 829 -6.76 -3.92 56.49
N ARG A 830 -7.20 -2.70 56.79
CA ARG A 830 -8.29 -2.46 57.75
C ARG A 830 -9.60 -3.04 57.29
N LEU A 831 -9.93 -2.87 56.00
CA LEU A 831 -11.12 -3.42 55.40
C LEU A 831 -11.08 -4.95 55.39
N LYS A 832 -9.91 -5.56 55.14
CA LYS A 832 -9.69 -7.01 55.21
C LYS A 832 -9.86 -7.59 56.62
N TRP A 833 -9.34 -6.90 57.64
CA TRP A 833 -9.58 -7.29 59.04
C TRP A 833 -11.06 -7.18 59.41
N ALA A 834 -11.72 -6.09 59.00
CA ALA A 834 -13.14 -5.89 59.25
C ALA A 834 -14.02 -6.91 58.51
N ALA A 835 -13.68 -7.26 57.27
CA ALA A 835 -14.39 -8.26 56.47
C ALA A 835 -14.25 -9.69 57.03
N GLY A 836 -13.13 -9.99 57.72
CA GLY A 836 -12.97 -11.23 58.47
C GLY A 836 -13.90 -11.35 59.68
N ALA A 837 -14.33 -10.21 60.25
CA ALA A 837 -15.27 -10.15 61.37
C ALA A 837 -16.74 -9.93 60.94
N ASN A 838 -16.95 -9.21 59.83
CA ASN A 838 -18.26 -8.94 59.24
C ASN A 838 -18.27 -9.34 57.75
N PRO A 839 -18.90 -10.48 57.40
CA PRO A 839 -18.95 -10.98 56.02
C PRO A 839 -19.58 -10.01 55.00
N ASP A 840 -20.46 -9.09 55.41
CA ASP A 840 -21.14 -8.13 54.52
C ASP A 840 -20.14 -7.15 53.87
N LEU A 841 -19.01 -6.88 54.54
CA LEU A 841 -17.94 -6.01 54.05
C LEU A 841 -17.07 -6.67 52.97
N ASN A 842 -17.20 -7.99 52.71
CA ASN A 842 -16.50 -8.64 51.60
C ASN A 842 -16.92 -8.09 50.24
N THR A 843 -18.17 -7.65 50.10
CA THR A 843 -18.68 -7.01 48.88
C THR A 843 -18.01 -5.65 48.63
N VAL A 844 -17.80 -4.88 49.70
CA VAL A 844 -17.11 -3.58 49.67
C VAL A 844 -15.61 -3.75 49.45
N LEU A 845 -15.00 -4.80 50.04
CA LEU A 845 -13.60 -5.14 49.82
C LEU A 845 -13.33 -5.52 48.37
N THR A 846 -14.15 -6.40 47.80
CA THR A 846 -14.00 -6.84 46.41
C THR A 846 -14.25 -5.70 45.42
N SER A 847 -15.24 -4.83 45.67
CA SER A 847 -15.47 -3.65 44.81
C SER A 847 -14.32 -2.63 44.91
N PHE A 848 -13.76 -2.40 46.10
CA PHE A 848 -12.61 -1.52 46.30
C PHE A 848 -11.33 -2.07 45.63
N GLU A 849 -11.02 -3.35 45.79
CA GLU A 849 -9.87 -3.99 45.14
C GLU A 849 -10.00 -4.00 43.60
N THR A 850 -11.22 -4.24 43.09
CA THR A 850 -11.49 -4.19 41.64
C THR A 850 -11.31 -2.77 41.09
N ALA A 851 -11.87 -1.76 41.77
CA ALA A 851 -11.72 -0.36 41.38
C ALA A 851 -10.26 0.12 41.41
N LEU A 852 -9.47 -0.32 42.39
CA LEU A 852 -8.02 -0.05 42.43
C LEU A 852 -7.28 -0.72 41.26
N SER A 853 -7.58 -1.99 40.97
CA SER A 853 -6.95 -2.72 39.86
C SER A 853 -7.25 -2.08 38.51
N ASP A 854 -8.50 -1.67 38.28
CA ASP A 854 -8.90 -1.03 37.02
C ASP A 854 -8.30 0.36 36.87
N ARG A 855 -8.20 1.13 37.97
CA ARG A 855 -7.50 2.42 37.98
C ARG A 855 -6.00 2.28 37.70
N GLU A 856 -5.34 1.28 38.27
CA GLU A 856 -3.92 1.00 38.03
C GLU A 856 -3.67 0.58 36.57
N LYS A 857 -4.51 -0.30 36.01
CA LYS A 857 -4.46 -0.66 34.58
C LYS A 857 -4.61 0.57 33.70
N ARG A 858 -5.58 1.45 34.00
CA ARG A 858 -5.79 2.70 33.26
C ARG A 858 -4.53 3.56 33.28
N PHE A 859 -3.97 3.85 34.45
CA PHE A 859 -2.74 4.66 34.55
C PHE A 859 -1.55 4.02 33.86
N ASN A 860 -1.40 2.69 33.93
CA ASN A 860 -0.33 1.98 33.23
C ASN A 860 -0.45 2.11 31.71
N THR A 861 -1.67 1.96 31.15
CA THR A 861 -1.88 2.17 29.70
C THR A 861 -1.59 3.60 29.27
N GLU A 862 -2.04 4.59 30.05
CA GLU A 862 -1.81 6.00 29.76
C GLU A 862 -0.31 6.36 29.84
N ALA A 863 0.38 5.89 30.88
CA ALA A 863 1.82 6.10 31.03
C ALA A 863 2.63 5.44 29.90
N GLN A 864 2.21 4.27 29.41
CA GLN A 864 2.83 3.63 28.24
C GLN A 864 2.70 4.48 26.98
N ILE A 865 1.48 4.98 26.69
CA ILE A 865 1.23 5.86 25.54
C ILE A 865 2.05 7.15 25.68
N THR A 866 1.98 7.81 26.84
CA THR A 866 2.74 9.04 27.11
C THR A 866 4.25 8.84 26.94
N ASN A 867 4.82 7.73 27.42
CA ASN A 867 6.24 7.41 27.23
C ASN A 867 6.62 7.26 25.75
N MET A 868 5.78 6.60 24.95
CA MET A 868 6.01 6.46 23.51
C MET A 868 5.90 7.81 22.80
N VAL A 869 4.91 8.62 23.14
CA VAL A 869 4.74 9.98 22.61
C VAL A 869 5.95 10.84 22.95
N LEU A 870 6.40 10.85 24.21
CA LEU A 870 7.54 11.64 24.68
C LEU A 870 8.86 11.22 24.00
N THR A 871 9.07 9.91 23.82
CA THR A 871 10.21 9.38 23.07
C THR A 871 10.19 9.84 21.61
N THR A 872 9.02 9.84 21.00
CA THR A 872 8.80 10.27 19.62
C THR A 872 9.01 11.78 19.47
N CYS A 873 8.44 12.60 20.37
CA CYS A 873 8.67 14.05 20.45
C CYS A 873 10.16 14.37 20.55
N ASN A 874 10.89 13.71 21.45
CA ASN A 874 12.33 13.93 21.64
C ASN A 874 13.14 13.55 20.39
N THR A 875 12.80 12.45 19.73
CA THR A 875 13.49 12.00 18.52
C THR A 875 13.31 13.01 17.38
N ILE A 876 12.08 13.50 17.18
CA ILE A 876 11.77 14.51 16.15
C ILE A 876 12.40 15.86 16.50
N LEU A 877 12.31 16.28 17.76
CA LEU A 877 12.92 17.53 18.23
C LEU A 877 14.44 17.53 17.99
N GLN A 878 15.14 16.44 18.36
CA GLN A 878 16.58 16.30 18.12
C GLN A 878 16.92 16.30 16.62
N HIS A 879 16.09 15.70 15.78
CA HIS A 879 16.26 15.73 14.33
C HIS A 879 16.13 17.15 13.78
N GLU A 880 15.04 17.87 14.12
CA GLU A 880 14.80 19.22 13.59
C GLU A 880 15.77 20.28 14.14
N LEU A 881 16.22 20.14 15.40
CA LEU A 881 17.25 21.03 15.97
C LEU A 881 18.57 20.98 15.19
N LEU A 882 18.91 19.81 14.62
CA LEU A 882 20.09 19.62 13.77
C LEU A 882 19.90 20.14 12.34
N ARG A 883 18.70 20.57 11.92
CA ARG A 883 18.51 21.29 10.64
C ARG A 883 18.81 22.77 10.79
N SER A 884 18.17 23.38 11.79
CA SER A 884 18.26 24.82 12.07
C SER A 884 19.68 25.25 12.49
N HIS A 885 19.98 26.55 12.44
CA HIS A 885 21.23 27.15 12.96
C HIS A 885 21.24 27.27 14.49
N SER A 886 20.76 26.23 15.19
CA SER A 886 20.72 26.13 16.65
C SER A 886 22.13 26.02 17.25
N ALA A 887 22.25 26.23 18.57
CA ALA A 887 23.51 25.98 19.28
C ALA A 887 23.97 24.51 19.15
N ASP A 888 23.02 23.58 19.12
CA ASP A 888 23.28 22.14 18.97
C ASP A 888 23.84 21.81 17.58
N SER A 889 23.27 22.38 16.51
CA SER A 889 23.79 22.20 15.15
C SER A 889 25.24 22.71 15.02
N LYS A 890 25.56 23.87 15.60
CA LYS A 890 26.90 24.46 15.57
C LYS A 890 27.91 23.62 16.34
N SER A 891 27.52 23.08 17.50
CA SER A 891 28.40 22.20 18.27
C SER A 891 28.65 20.87 17.53
N PHE A 892 27.63 20.33 16.85
CA PHE A 892 27.74 19.14 16.01
C PHE A 892 28.65 19.37 14.79
N ASP A 893 28.47 20.50 14.10
CA ASP A 893 29.32 20.95 13.00
C ASP A 893 30.79 21.10 13.43
N GLN A 894 31.02 21.72 14.59
CA GLN A 894 32.36 21.87 15.15
C GLN A 894 33.00 20.53 15.52
N HIS A 895 32.23 19.58 16.06
CA HIS A 895 32.70 18.24 16.36
C HIS A 895 33.14 17.49 15.09
N PHE A 896 32.36 17.61 14.01
CA PHE A 896 32.70 17.04 12.70
C PHE A 896 33.98 17.66 12.11
N LEU A 897 34.07 18.99 12.09
CA LEU A 897 35.25 19.70 11.56
C LEU A 897 36.53 19.37 12.34
N ASN A 898 36.45 19.32 13.68
CA ASN A 898 37.58 18.93 14.52
C ASN A 898 38.09 17.53 14.17
N SER A 899 37.19 16.59 13.89
CA SER A 899 37.53 15.23 13.51
C SER A 899 38.13 15.16 12.10
N CYS A 900 37.61 15.95 11.16
CA CYS A 900 38.19 16.10 9.82
C CYS A 900 39.60 16.69 9.87
N GLU A 901 39.87 17.64 10.77
CA GLU A 901 41.19 18.24 10.90
C GLU A 901 42.21 17.28 11.52
N LYS A 902 41.80 16.49 12.54
CA LYS A 902 42.62 15.38 13.04
C LYS A 902 42.96 14.39 11.92
N TRP A 903 41.99 14.06 11.06
CA TRP A 903 42.20 13.18 9.92
C TRP A 903 43.14 13.79 8.87
N ARG A 904 43.01 15.09 8.59
CA ARG A 904 43.91 15.84 7.70
C ARG A 904 45.36 15.75 8.17
N ILE A 905 45.62 15.95 9.47
CA ILE A 905 46.96 15.80 10.06
C ILE A 905 47.47 14.38 9.84
N VAL A 906 46.64 13.36 10.11
CA VAL A 906 47.01 11.96 9.92
C VAL A 906 47.34 11.62 8.46
N CYS A 907 46.63 12.20 7.49
CA CYS A 907 46.92 11.98 6.07
C CYS A 907 48.31 12.48 5.66
N THR A 908 48.88 13.47 6.36
CA THR A 908 50.26 13.93 6.08
C THR A 908 51.31 12.88 6.43
N PHE A 909 51.02 11.97 7.39
CA PHE A 909 51.93 10.89 7.74
C PHE A 909 52.16 9.91 6.59
N ASN A 910 51.21 9.76 5.66
CA ASN A 910 51.39 8.95 4.46
C ASN A 910 52.45 9.51 3.49
N THR A 911 52.74 10.81 3.58
CA THR A 911 53.75 11.48 2.74
C THR A 911 55.14 11.50 3.38
N ILE A 912 55.21 11.35 4.70
CA ILE A 912 56.45 11.30 5.46
C ILE A 912 56.90 9.83 5.51
N LYS A 913 58.07 9.51 4.95
CA LYS A 913 58.72 8.21 5.18
C LYS A 913 59.09 8.12 6.66
N LEU A 914 58.19 7.59 7.49
CA LEU A 914 58.51 7.17 8.84
C LEU A 914 59.51 6.01 8.76
N GLU A 915 60.49 5.98 9.68
CA GLU A 915 61.42 4.86 9.78
C GLU A 915 60.61 3.61 10.14
N ASN A 916 60.47 2.68 9.19
CA ASN A 916 59.70 1.47 9.37
C ASN A 916 60.22 0.70 10.59
N VAL A 917 59.41 0.63 11.65
CA VAL A 917 59.61 -0.32 12.74
C VAL A 917 58.98 -1.63 12.29
N SER A 918 59.76 -2.70 12.28
CA SER A 918 59.23 -4.04 11.98
C SER A 918 58.36 -4.54 13.14
N GLU A 919 57.44 -5.46 12.87
CA GLU A 919 56.59 -6.07 13.91
C GLU A 919 57.42 -6.72 15.03
N VAL A 920 58.57 -7.32 14.69
CA VAL A 920 59.52 -7.91 15.65
C VAL A 920 60.11 -6.84 16.58
N GLU A 921 60.47 -5.68 16.03
CA GLU A 921 60.99 -4.55 16.80
C GLU A 921 59.92 -3.91 17.70
N GLU A 922 58.69 -3.77 17.22
CA GLU A 922 57.55 -3.31 18.03
C GLU A 922 57.29 -4.25 19.22
N ASN A 923 57.35 -5.56 18.99
CA ASN A 923 57.15 -6.57 20.04
C ASN A 923 58.27 -6.56 21.10
N ILE A 924 59.53 -6.38 20.70
CA ILE A 924 60.66 -6.18 21.65
C ILE A 924 60.41 -4.96 22.54
N MET A 925 59.86 -3.90 21.97
CA MET A 925 59.64 -2.65 22.70
C MET A 925 58.47 -2.72 23.69
N LYS A 926 57.53 -3.67 23.52
CA LYS A 926 56.50 -3.97 24.54
C LYS A 926 57.10 -4.50 25.86
N LEU A 927 58.29 -5.11 25.82
CA LEU A 927 59.02 -5.62 26.98
C LEU A 927 59.90 -4.57 27.67
N TYR A 928 60.03 -3.40 27.06
CA TYR A 928 60.78 -2.26 27.56
C TYR A 928 59.96 -1.51 28.63
N THR A 929 60.34 -1.68 29.89
CA THR A 929 59.69 -1.03 31.03
C THR A 929 60.32 0.34 31.34
N PRO A 930 59.61 1.25 32.03
CA PRO A 930 60.13 2.58 32.39
C PRO A 930 61.47 2.54 33.15
N ASP A 931 61.71 1.47 33.91
CA ASP A 931 62.96 1.25 34.67
C ASP A 931 64.20 1.02 33.79
N LEU A 932 63.99 0.75 32.49
CA LEU A 932 65.04 0.46 31.51
C LEU A 932 65.49 1.67 30.69
N VAL A 933 64.82 2.82 30.86
CA VAL A 933 65.03 4.07 30.06
C VAL A 933 66.48 4.58 30.09
N ASN A 934 67.20 4.35 31.20
CA ASN A 934 68.59 4.79 31.39
C ASN A 934 69.59 3.64 31.58
N ASN A 935 69.18 2.39 31.34
CA ASN A 935 70.05 1.24 31.56
C ASN A 935 70.88 0.93 30.29
N PRO A 936 72.22 1.09 30.31
CA PRO A 936 73.06 0.80 29.15
C PRO A 936 73.08 -0.68 28.75
N LYS A 937 72.58 -1.58 29.61
CA LYS A 937 72.43 -3.01 29.37
C LYS A 937 70.96 -3.45 29.22
N TRP A 938 70.06 -2.54 28.83
CA TRP A 938 68.62 -2.84 28.74
C TRP A 938 68.30 -4.05 27.85
N LEU A 939 69.06 -4.29 26.77
CA LEU A 939 68.89 -5.48 25.91
C LEU A 939 69.17 -6.79 26.63
N SER A 940 70.11 -6.83 27.58
CA SER A 940 70.39 -8.02 28.39
C SER A 940 69.22 -8.33 29.31
N VAL A 941 68.60 -7.30 29.88
CA VAL A 941 67.41 -7.46 30.74
C VAL A 941 66.19 -7.88 29.90
N VAL A 942 66.04 -7.33 28.69
CA VAL A 942 65.00 -7.76 27.74
C VAL A 942 65.25 -9.20 27.28
N SER A 943 66.50 -9.63 27.08
CA SER A 943 66.86 -11.02 26.77
C SER A 943 66.51 -11.97 27.91
N GLU A 944 66.76 -11.60 29.17
CA GLU A 944 66.31 -12.38 30.34
C GLU A 944 64.78 -12.48 30.38
N LYS A 945 64.07 -11.35 30.21
CA LYS A 945 62.60 -11.34 30.17
C LYS A 945 62.03 -12.18 29.02
N ILE A 946 62.59 -12.10 27.81
CA ILE A 946 62.16 -12.95 26.68
C ILE A 946 62.43 -14.42 27.02
N SER A 947 63.53 -14.75 27.71
CA SER A 947 63.82 -16.14 28.12
C SER A 947 62.79 -16.66 29.12
N ASP A 948 62.46 -15.87 30.14
CA ASP A 948 61.43 -16.22 31.13
C ASP A 948 60.07 -16.39 30.47
N ILE A 949 59.68 -15.47 29.57
CA ILE A 949 58.42 -15.55 28.83
C ILE A 949 58.42 -16.79 27.94
N ILE A 950 59.50 -17.11 27.22
CA ILE A 950 59.62 -18.34 26.43
C ILE A 950 59.33 -19.58 27.29
N THR A 951 59.91 -19.67 28.50
CA THR A 951 59.65 -20.81 29.39
C THR A 951 58.20 -20.87 29.88
N GLY A 952 57.58 -19.72 30.16
CA GLY A 952 56.15 -19.63 30.51
C GLY A 952 55.23 -20.04 29.36
N THR A 953 55.47 -19.50 28.16
CA THR A 953 54.73 -19.79 26.92
C THR A 953 54.86 -21.26 26.53
N GLN A 954 56.03 -21.90 26.75
CA GLN A 954 56.21 -23.34 26.55
C GLN A 954 55.34 -24.19 27.50
N ASN A 955 55.23 -23.80 28.77
CA ASN A 955 54.37 -24.50 29.73
C ASN A 955 52.88 -24.31 29.38
N GLU A 956 52.48 -23.09 29.01
CA GLU A 956 51.11 -22.79 28.57
C GLU A 956 50.71 -23.58 27.31
N LEU A 957 51.65 -23.77 26.38
CA LEU A 957 51.45 -24.56 25.17
C LEU A 957 51.20 -26.05 25.47
N GLU A 958 51.89 -26.62 26.46
CA GLU A 958 51.65 -28.00 26.91
C GLU A 958 50.28 -28.14 27.60
N ASP A 959 49.84 -27.14 28.37
CA ASP A 959 48.51 -27.11 28.99
C ASP A 959 47.38 -27.01 27.96
N LEU A 960 47.53 -26.15 26.94
CA LEU A 960 46.57 -26.01 25.85
C LEU A 960 46.45 -27.29 25.03
N LYS A 961 47.56 -28.00 24.82
CA LYS A 961 47.58 -29.31 24.16
C LYS A 961 46.76 -30.34 24.95
N ASN A 962 46.87 -30.35 26.27
CA ASN A 962 46.07 -31.22 27.14
C ASN A 962 44.57 -30.87 27.11
N LYS A 963 44.23 -29.57 27.13
CA LYS A 963 42.83 -29.11 27.03
C LYS A 963 42.17 -29.46 25.69
N LYS A 964 42.92 -29.38 24.60
CA LYS A 964 42.46 -29.75 23.25
C LYS A 964 42.01 -31.21 23.20
N VAL A 965 42.73 -32.12 23.83
CA VAL A 965 42.37 -33.55 23.90
C VAL A 965 41.04 -33.77 24.62
N VAL A 966 40.78 -33.04 25.72
CA VAL A 966 39.52 -33.13 26.47
C VAL A 966 38.34 -32.66 25.60
N ILE A 967 38.48 -31.54 24.89
CA ILE A 967 37.42 -30.99 24.04
C ILE A 967 37.08 -31.92 22.87
N ILE A 968 38.08 -32.59 22.28
CA ILE A 968 37.84 -33.60 21.23
C ILE A 968 36.98 -34.75 21.78
N ASN A 969 37.23 -35.20 23.02
CA ASN A 969 36.42 -36.24 23.64
C ASN A 969 34.97 -35.78 23.89
N ASP A 970 34.78 -34.56 24.38
CA ASP A 970 33.43 -33.98 24.57
C ASP A 970 32.68 -33.89 23.23
N LEU A 971 33.38 -33.50 22.16
CA LEU A 971 32.81 -33.40 20.81
C LEU A 971 32.36 -34.75 20.27
N LEU A 972 33.14 -35.80 20.49
CA LEU A 972 32.77 -37.17 20.08
C LEU A 972 31.48 -37.63 20.76
N ILE A 973 31.31 -37.32 22.06
CA ILE A 973 30.11 -37.67 22.81
C ILE A 973 28.87 -36.95 22.25
N ALA A 974 28.97 -35.64 22.00
CA ALA A 974 27.86 -34.85 21.47
C ALA A 974 27.44 -35.32 20.05
N VAL A 975 28.40 -35.67 19.20
CA VAL A 975 28.13 -36.18 17.84
C VAL A 975 27.46 -37.55 17.86
N ASP A 976 27.80 -38.40 18.84
CA ASP A 976 27.16 -39.70 18.98
C ASP A 976 25.68 -39.61 19.40
N LYS A 977 25.24 -38.50 20.02
CA LYS A 977 23.81 -38.22 20.27
C LYS A 977 23.04 -37.87 19.00
N ILE A 978 23.67 -37.22 18.01
CA ILE A 978 23.05 -36.84 16.73
C ILE A 978 22.88 -38.04 15.79
N ARG A 979 23.80 -39.03 15.87
CA ARG A 979 23.80 -40.23 15.04
C ARG A 979 22.45 -40.98 15.01
N PRO A 980 21.77 -41.28 16.13
CA PRO A 980 20.44 -41.92 16.11
C PRO A 980 19.36 -41.04 15.48
N LEU A 981 19.39 -39.72 15.69
CA LEU A 981 18.43 -38.77 15.12
C LEU A 981 18.52 -38.72 13.58
N TYR A 982 19.74 -38.73 13.04
CA TYR A 982 19.98 -38.82 11.60
C TYR A 982 19.44 -40.14 11.00
N VAL A 983 19.61 -41.26 11.71
CA VAL A 983 19.06 -42.55 11.29
C VAL A 983 17.53 -42.53 11.28
N GLN A 984 16.91 -41.90 12.28
CA GLN A 984 15.45 -41.73 12.34
C GLN A 984 14.93 -40.83 11.21
N HIS A 985 15.57 -39.68 10.96
CA HIS A 985 15.27 -38.82 9.82
C HIS A 985 15.30 -39.59 8.49
N GLY A 986 16.35 -40.39 8.27
CA GLY A 986 16.49 -41.23 7.09
C GLY A 986 15.37 -42.25 6.94
N LYS A 987 14.89 -42.84 8.04
CA LYS A 987 13.73 -43.75 8.04
C LYS A 987 12.46 -43.03 7.61
N LEU A 988 12.14 -41.88 8.23
CA LEU A 988 10.95 -41.09 7.92
C LEU A 988 10.91 -40.65 6.45
N MET A 989 12.06 -40.33 5.85
CA MET A 989 12.12 -39.92 4.45
C MET A 989 12.00 -41.06 3.42
N THR A 990 12.15 -42.32 3.84
CA THR A 990 12.25 -43.45 2.89
C THR A 990 11.01 -43.58 2.01
N ASP A 991 9.82 -43.33 2.57
CA ASP A 991 8.55 -43.44 1.87
C ASP A 991 8.28 -42.26 0.92
N PHE A 992 8.83 -41.07 1.22
CA PHE A 992 8.68 -39.87 0.38
C PHE A 992 9.58 -39.88 -0.87
N LYS A 993 10.73 -40.57 -0.84
CA LYS A 993 11.71 -40.57 -1.95
C LYS A 993 11.12 -40.97 -3.30
N THR A 994 10.24 -41.98 -3.31
CA THR A 994 9.60 -42.46 -4.55
C THR A 994 8.50 -41.54 -5.04
N LEU A 995 7.75 -40.92 -4.12
CA LEU A 995 6.68 -39.97 -4.41
C LEU A 995 7.26 -38.66 -4.97
N ILE A 996 8.26 -38.08 -4.33
CA ILE A 996 8.92 -36.85 -4.79
C ILE A 996 9.56 -37.06 -6.16
N LYS A 997 10.21 -38.21 -6.40
CA LYS A 997 10.76 -38.57 -7.72
C LYS A 997 9.67 -38.63 -8.79
N SER A 998 8.46 -39.04 -8.44
CA SER A 998 7.32 -39.02 -9.35
C SER A 998 6.81 -37.58 -9.55
N MET A 999 6.78 -36.76 -8.48
CA MET A 999 6.43 -35.33 -8.54
C MET A 999 7.40 -34.50 -9.41
N THR A 1000 8.69 -34.85 -9.50
CA THR A 1000 9.63 -34.17 -10.42
C THR A 1000 9.26 -34.30 -11.91
N LYS A 1001 8.35 -35.23 -12.25
CA LYS A 1001 7.84 -35.45 -13.61
C LYS A 1001 6.49 -34.79 -13.86
N ILE A 1002 5.88 -34.17 -12.84
CA ILE A 1002 4.59 -33.47 -12.92
C ILE A 1002 4.89 -32.00 -13.18
N GLU A 1003 4.53 -31.46 -14.35
CA GLU A 1003 4.93 -30.11 -14.82
C GLU A 1003 4.71 -29.01 -13.76
N ASP A 1004 3.55 -28.96 -13.12
CA ASP A 1004 3.18 -27.93 -12.15
C ASP A 1004 4.04 -27.93 -10.86
N TYR A 1005 4.59 -29.08 -10.48
CA TYR A 1005 5.35 -29.27 -9.23
C TYR A 1005 6.81 -29.67 -9.46
N ALA A 1006 7.20 -29.89 -10.72
CA ALA A 1006 8.50 -30.42 -11.09
C ALA A 1006 9.64 -29.52 -10.59
N SER A 1007 9.50 -28.21 -10.75
CA SER A 1007 10.51 -27.24 -10.31
C SER A 1007 10.69 -27.25 -8.78
N LYS A 1008 9.58 -27.20 -8.01
CA LYS A 1008 9.59 -27.25 -6.54
C LYS A 1008 10.16 -28.57 -6.02
N ALA A 1009 9.71 -29.70 -6.59
CA ALA A 1009 10.20 -31.03 -6.21
C ALA A 1009 11.69 -31.23 -6.57
N GLN A 1010 12.14 -30.72 -7.72
CA GLN A 1010 13.57 -30.79 -8.10
C GLN A 1010 14.43 -29.94 -7.16
N LYS A 1011 13.98 -28.72 -6.83
CA LYS A 1011 14.66 -27.86 -5.86
C LYS A 1011 14.79 -28.56 -4.50
N PHE A 1012 13.68 -29.10 -3.97
CA PHE A 1012 13.69 -29.83 -2.71
C PHE A 1012 14.64 -31.04 -2.73
N VAL A 1013 14.71 -31.82 -3.81
CA VAL A 1013 15.64 -32.95 -3.92
C VAL A 1013 17.10 -32.52 -3.85
N ILE A 1014 17.44 -31.38 -4.46
CA ILE A 1014 18.79 -30.81 -4.40
C ILE A 1014 19.12 -30.37 -2.97
N ASP A 1015 18.20 -29.62 -2.35
CA ASP A 1015 18.38 -29.09 -1.01
C ASP A 1015 18.45 -30.22 0.03
N TYR A 1016 17.58 -31.23 -0.09
CA TYR A 1016 17.60 -32.43 0.75
C TYR A 1016 18.89 -33.25 0.59
N LYS A 1017 19.39 -33.41 -0.64
CA LYS A 1017 20.65 -34.11 -0.86
C LYS A 1017 21.81 -33.40 -0.16
N ARG A 1018 21.87 -32.07 -0.30
CA ARG A 1018 22.87 -31.24 0.39
C ARG A 1018 22.76 -31.35 1.91
N TYR A 1019 21.54 -31.42 2.44
CA TYR A 1019 21.27 -31.61 3.86
C TYR A 1019 21.80 -32.96 4.40
N ILE A 1020 21.57 -34.06 3.67
CA ILE A 1020 22.07 -35.39 4.04
C ILE A 1020 23.59 -35.51 3.88
N ASP A 1021 24.14 -34.96 2.81
CA ASP A 1021 25.59 -34.91 2.59
C ASP A 1021 26.26 -34.16 3.74
N THR A 1022 25.65 -33.06 4.20
CA THR A 1022 26.12 -32.27 5.35
C THR A 1022 26.18 -33.08 6.65
N PHE A 1023 25.12 -33.81 6.99
CA PHE A 1023 25.13 -34.71 8.15
C PHE A 1023 26.20 -35.79 8.03
N THR A 1024 26.33 -36.38 6.84
CA THR A 1024 27.29 -37.46 6.59
C THR A 1024 28.73 -36.96 6.76
N ILE A 1025 29.04 -35.77 6.26
CA ILE A 1025 30.36 -35.15 6.41
C ILE A 1025 30.67 -34.88 7.89
N MET A 1026 29.72 -34.28 8.63
CA MET A 1026 29.88 -34.02 10.07
C MET A 1026 30.14 -35.31 10.86
N LEU A 1027 29.36 -36.36 10.63
CA LEU A 1027 29.47 -37.63 11.36
C LEU A 1027 30.73 -38.45 11.01
N THR A 1028 31.35 -38.22 9.85
CA THR A 1028 32.53 -38.97 9.39
C THR A 1028 33.84 -38.28 9.70
N LYS A 1029 33.86 -36.94 9.67
CA LYS A 1029 35.07 -36.16 9.91
C LYS A 1029 35.44 -36.04 11.38
N ILE A 1030 34.47 -36.09 12.29
CA ILE A 1030 34.73 -36.00 13.73
C ILE A 1030 35.23 -37.35 14.24
N LYS A 1031 36.53 -37.40 14.59
CA LYS A 1031 37.28 -38.58 15.05
C LYS A 1031 38.36 -38.16 16.08
N PRO A 1032 38.99 -39.09 16.82
CA PRO A 1032 39.98 -38.75 17.84
C PRO A 1032 41.17 -37.91 17.33
N ASP A 1033 41.60 -38.16 16.09
CA ASP A 1033 42.70 -37.42 15.43
C ASP A 1033 42.16 -36.42 14.38
N VAL A 1034 41.19 -35.59 14.78
CA VAL A 1034 40.58 -34.60 13.89
C VAL A 1034 41.51 -33.38 13.70
N CYS A 1035 41.72 -32.96 12.45
CA CYS A 1035 42.50 -31.76 12.15
C CYS A 1035 41.65 -30.48 12.25
N LYS A 1036 42.28 -29.31 12.25
CA LYS A 1036 41.59 -28.02 12.30
C LYS A 1036 40.63 -27.83 11.12
N ASP A 1037 41.09 -28.16 9.90
CA ASP A 1037 40.31 -27.97 8.69
C ASP A 1037 39.02 -28.80 8.70
N ASP A 1038 39.10 -30.03 9.24
CA ASP A 1038 37.93 -30.88 9.45
C ASP A 1038 36.95 -30.27 10.48
N ILE A 1039 37.45 -29.61 11.55
CA ILE A 1039 36.61 -28.93 12.54
C ILE A 1039 35.95 -27.66 11.97
N ASP A 1040 36.69 -26.85 11.22
CA ASP A 1040 36.15 -25.64 10.55
C ASP A 1040 35.08 -26.02 9.52
N GLU A 1041 35.31 -27.12 8.79
CA GLU A 1041 34.33 -27.68 7.89
C GLU A 1041 33.10 -28.20 8.65
N CYS A 1042 33.29 -28.96 9.73
CA CYS A 1042 32.20 -29.42 10.58
C CYS A 1042 31.40 -28.25 11.18
N LEU A 1043 32.04 -27.15 11.59
CA LEU A 1043 31.35 -25.96 12.11
C LEU A 1043 30.42 -25.34 11.06
N LYS A 1044 30.90 -25.19 9.81
CA LYS A 1044 30.08 -24.68 8.69
C LYS A 1044 28.88 -25.60 8.43
N HIS A 1045 29.11 -26.90 8.46
CA HIS A 1045 28.08 -27.91 8.31
C HIS A 1045 27.05 -27.87 9.47
N SER A 1046 27.49 -27.71 10.72
CA SER A 1046 26.61 -27.53 11.89
C SER A 1046 25.72 -26.30 11.80
N TYR A 1047 26.25 -25.16 11.31
CA TYR A 1047 25.44 -23.95 11.09
C TYR A 1047 24.42 -24.16 9.98
N TYR A 1048 24.84 -24.77 8.86
CA TYR A 1048 23.92 -25.12 7.78
C TYR A 1048 22.78 -26.00 8.28
N LEU A 1049 23.07 -27.02 9.09
CA LEU A 1049 22.05 -27.87 9.70
C LEU A 1049 21.13 -27.07 10.62
N LYS A 1050 21.65 -26.19 11.49
CA LYS A 1050 20.82 -25.38 12.38
C LYS A 1050 19.83 -24.50 11.61
N GLU A 1051 20.29 -23.81 10.56
CA GLU A 1051 19.47 -22.88 9.79
C GLU A 1051 18.48 -23.60 8.88
N HIS A 1052 18.90 -24.70 8.24
CA HIS A 1052 18.12 -25.33 7.17
C HIS A 1052 17.25 -26.50 7.65
N THR A 1053 17.44 -27.02 8.87
CA THR A 1053 16.59 -28.10 9.41
C THR A 1053 15.11 -27.69 9.44
N MET A 1054 14.78 -26.47 9.90
CA MET A 1054 13.38 -26.03 9.90
C MET A 1054 12.79 -25.96 8.48
N HIS A 1055 13.56 -25.43 7.53
CA HIS A 1055 13.14 -25.27 6.14
C HIS A 1055 12.98 -26.62 5.43
N ILE A 1056 13.92 -27.56 5.57
CA ILE A 1056 13.78 -28.90 4.97
C ILE A 1056 12.54 -29.62 5.48
N TYR A 1057 12.24 -29.48 6.77
CA TYR A 1057 11.07 -30.13 7.36
C TYR A 1057 9.76 -29.46 6.94
N ALA A 1058 9.73 -28.12 6.84
CA ALA A 1058 8.56 -27.38 6.38
C ALA A 1058 8.32 -27.50 4.86
N ASP A 1059 9.37 -27.42 4.05
CA ASP A 1059 9.31 -27.48 2.59
C ASP A 1059 8.75 -28.82 2.12
N LEU A 1060 9.12 -29.93 2.78
CA LEU A 1060 8.53 -31.24 2.49
C LEU A 1060 7.00 -31.19 2.65
N MET A 1061 6.51 -30.62 3.74
CA MET A 1061 5.07 -30.56 4.02
C MET A 1061 4.34 -29.57 3.10
N ASN A 1062 5.05 -28.54 2.61
CA ASN A 1062 4.51 -27.49 1.75
C ASN A 1062 4.72 -27.73 0.25
N LEU A 1063 5.28 -28.87 -0.16
CA LEU A 1063 5.53 -29.19 -1.57
C LEU A 1063 4.26 -29.14 -2.45
N ILE A 1064 3.08 -29.41 -1.87
CA ILE A 1064 1.78 -29.42 -2.55
C ILE A 1064 0.93 -28.17 -2.23
N ASN A 1065 1.25 -27.44 -1.16
CA ASN A 1065 0.50 -26.25 -0.76
C ASN A 1065 0.67 -25.12 -1.79
N LYS A 1066 -0.47 -24.61 -2.27
CA LYS A 1066 -0.53 -23.38 -3.08
C LYS A 1066 -0.47 -22.18 -2.16
N GLU A 1067 0.71 -21.84 -1.67
CA GLU A 1067 0.96 -20.51 -1.12
C GLU A 1067 1.52 -19.59 -2.21
N GLU A 1068 0.95 -18.38 -2.25
CA GLU A 1068 1.28 -17.25 -3.11
C GLU A 1068 2.73 -16.82 -2.87
N SER A 1069 3.61 -17.11 -3.83
CA SER A 1069 5.00 -16.66 -3.77
C SER A 1069 5.21 -15.51 -4.74
N ASP A 1070 5.37 -14.34 -4.15
CA ASP A 1070 6.18 -13.23 -4.65
C ASP A 1070 7.64 -13.69 -4.90
N VAL A 1071 8.40 -12.86 -5.61
CA VAL A 1071 9.83 -12.98 -5.98
C VAL A 1071 10.14 -13.77 -7.27
N LYS A 1072 10.10 -13.03 -8.37
CA LYS A 1072 10.90 -13.30 -9.59
C LYS A 1072 12.38 -13.33 -9.22
N SER A 1073 12.97 -14.52 -9.11
CA SER A 1073 14.43 -14.68 -9.08
C SER A 1073 14.98 -14.86 -10.50
N SER A 1074 15.89 -13.94 -10.80
CA SER A 1074 16.86 -13.86 -11.89
C SER A 1074 17.07 -15.12 -12.75
N LYS A 1075 16.95 -14.96 -14.08
CA LYS A 1075 17.53 -15.87 -15.07
C LYS A 1075 19.06 -15.92 -14.85
N TYR A 1076 19.58 -17.03 -14.36
CA TYR A 1076 21.00 -17.34 -14.49
C TYR A 1076 21.29 -18.03 -15.82
N PRO A 1077 22.35 -17.64 -16.55
CA PRO A 1077 22.69 -18.21 -17.83
C PRO A 1077 23.28 -19.62 -17.66
N LEU A 1078 22.87 -20.52 -18.55
CA LEU A 1078 23.47 -21.85 -18.73
C LEU A 1078 24.93 -21.69 -19.17
N THR A 1079 25.87 -21.90 -18.24
CA THR A 1079 27.29 -22.01 -18.57
C THR A 1079 27.54 -23.38 -19.21
N ARG A 1080 27.86 -23.35 -20.51
CA ARG A 1080 28.51 -24.46 -21.23
C ARG A 1080 29.87 -24.74 -20.58
N GLN A 1081 30.14 -25.99 -20.25
CA GLN A 1081 31.51 -26.52 -20.19
C GLN A 1081 31.70 -27.50 -21.34
N ASP A 1082 32.61 -27.14 -22.25
CA ASP A 1082 33.14 -28.00 -23.30
C ASP A 1082 34.34 -28.81 -22.78
N GLY A 1083 34.31 -30.12 -23.06
CA GLY A 1083 35.46 -30.93 -23.49
C GLY A 1083 36.51 -31.41 -22.47
N ILE A 1084 36.58 -32.73 -22.23
CA ILE A 1084 37.53 -33.68 -22.86
C ILE A 1084 37.58 -35.02 -22.08
N SER A 1085 37.16 -36.10 -22.77
CA SER A 1085 37.65 -37.50 -22.80
C SER A 1085 38.01 -38.23 -21.48
N LEU A 1086 37.51 -39.43 -21.15
CA LEU A 1086 37.61 -40.69 -21.89
C LEU A 1086 36.65 -41.74 -21.28
N SER A 1087 35.89 -42.47 -22.10
CA SER A 1087 35.63 -43.92 -21.92
C SER A 1087 34.99 -44.53 -23.17
N PRO A 1088 35.34 -45.76 -23.59
CA PRO A 1088 34.97 -46.27 -24.91
C PRO A 1088 33.76 -47.24 -24.90
N ILE A 1089 32.96 -47.12 -25.97
CA ILE A 1089 32.51 -48.19 -26.89
C ILE A 1089 31.21 -49.02 -26.59
N ARG A 1090 30.28 -48.84 -27.56
CA ARG A 1090 29.33 -49.79 -28.24
C ARG A 1090 28.06 -50.31 -27.53
N ASN A 1091 26.86 -49.95 -28.03
CA ASN A 1091 26.18 -50.53 -29.22
C ASN A 1091 24.72 -50.02 -29.34
N THR A 1092 24.31 -49.63 -30.56
CA THR A 1092 22.91 -49.49 -31.07
C THR A 1092 22.43 -50.87 -31.62
N PRO A 1093 21.14 -51.15 -31.98
CA PRO A 1093 20.20 -50.26 -32.70
C PRO A 1093 18.63 -50.45 -32.60
N GLN A 1094 17.92 -49.43 -33.12
CA GLN A 1094 16.71 -49.43 -34.01
C GLN A 1094 15.23 -49.73 -33.58
N LYS A 1095 14.39 -48.68 -33.75
CA LYS A 1095 13.13 -48.49 -34.57
C LYS A 1095 11.79 -49.27 -34.35
N GLN A 1096 10.69 -48.47 -34.48
CA GLN A 1096 9.37 -48.68 -35.14
C GLN A 1096 8.03 -48.78 -34.34
N GLU A 1097 7.00 -48.13 -34.89
CA GLU A 1097 5.62 -47.87 -34.44
C GLU A 1097 4.58 -48.97 -34.81
N SER A 1098 3.40 -49.03 -34.16
CA SER A 1098 2.04 -49.15 -34.78
C SER A 1098 0.87 -49.47 -33.79
N MET A 1099 -0.38 -49.12 -34.18
CA MET A 1099 -1.66 -49.14 -33.42
C MET A 1099 -2.52 -50.42 -33.58
N THR A 1100 -3.40 -50.76 -32.61
CA THR A 1100 -4.78 -51.31 -32.81
C THR A 1100 -5.66 -51.30 -31.53
N ARG A 1101 -6.98 -51.02 -31.65
CA ARG A 1101 -8.00 -50.98 -30.55
C ARG A 1101 -8.74 -52.33 -30.40
N GLY A 1102 -8.99 -52.76 -29.15
CA GLY A 1102 -9.89 -53.87 -28.79
C GLY A 1102 -10.60 -53.63 -27.45
N GLN A 1103 -11.84 -54.11 -27.31
CA GLN A 1103 -12.80 -53.89 -26.20
C GLN A 1103 -12.13 -53.95 -24.81
N GLN A 1104 -12.11 -52.81 -24.11
CA GLN A 1104 -11.44 -52.66 -22.81
C GLN A 1104 -12.35 -53.11 -21.66
N ARG A 1105 -11.80 -54.01 -20.83
CA ARG A 1105 -12.38 -54.49 -19.58
C ARG A 1105 -12.43 -53.34 -18.57
N ASN A 1106 -13.53 -53.20 -17.81
CA ASN A 1106 -13.54 -52.25 -16.70
C ASN A 1106 -12.56 -52.74 -15.61
N ALA A 1107 -11.45 -52.01 -15.44
CA ALA A 1107 -10.36 -52.41 -14.56
C ALA A 1107 -10.79 -52.46 -13.08
N TYR A 1108 -11.76 -51.64 -12.67
CA TYR A 1108 -12.30 -51.63 -11.32
C TYR A 1108 -13.09 -52.91 -11.04
N ALA A 1109 -14.01 -53.28 -11.94
CA ALA A 1109 -14.78 -54.51 -11.87
C ALA A 1109 -13.87 -55.76 -11.80
N VAL A 1110 -12.83 -55.80 -12.63
CA VAL A 1110 -11.81 -56.86 -12.62
C VAL A 1110 -10.99 -56.86 -11.31
N GLY A 1111 -10.74 -55.67 -10.74
CA GLY A 1111 -10.09 -55.52 -9.43
C GLY A 1111 -10.93 -56.10 -8.29
N VAL A 1112 -12.23 -55.80 -8.26
CA VAL A 1112 -13.18 -56.37 -7.29
C VAL A 1112 -13.19 -57.89 -7.41
N TRP A 1113 -13.30 -58.42 -8.63
CA TRP A 1113 -13.25 -59.86 -8.87
C TRP A 1113 -11.96 -60.52 -8.33
N ARG A 1114 -10.81 -59.90 -8.59
CA ARG A 1114 -9.51 -60.41 -8.10
C ARG A 1114 -9.42 -60.39 -6.57
N ARG A 1115 -9.95 -59.35 -5.92
CA ARG A 1115 -9.93 -59.25 -4.45
C ARG A 1115 -10.86 -60.27 -3.80
N VAL A 1116 -12.08 -60.46 -4.35
CA VAL A 1116 -13.01 -61.51 -3.89
C VAL A 1116 -12.37 -62.90 -4.03
N ARG A 1117 -11.67 -63.14 -5.15
CA ARG A 1117 -10.90 -64.38 -5.35
C ARG A 1117 -9.83 -64.58 -4.28
N GLN A 1118 -9.01 -63.57 -4.00
CA GLN A 1118 -7.97 -63.65 -2.96
C GLN A 1118 -8.56 -63.96 -1.58
N LYS A 1119 -9.68 -63.33 -1.20
CA LYS A 1119 -10.41 -63.63 0.05
C LYS A 1119 -10.86 -65.10 0.11
N LEU A 1120 -11.49 -65.60 -0.95
CA LEU A 1120 -11.99 -66.98 -1.02
C LEU A 1120 -10.87 -68.04 -1.12
N GLU A 1121 -9.73 -67.70 -1.72
CA GLU A 1121 -8.56 -68.58 -1.76
C GLU A 1121 -7.79 -68.59 -0.43
N GLY A 1122 -8.07 -67.64 0.45
CA GLY A 1122 -7.42 -67.49 1.75
C GLY A 1122 -6.13 -66.69 1.70
N ARG A 1123 -5.96 -65.79 0.73
CA ARG A 1123 -4.74 -65.00 0.49
C ARG A 1123 -4.98 -63.50 0.65
N ASP A 1124 -5.84 -63.15 1.60
CA ASP A 1124 -6.13 -61.78 2.03
C ASP A 1124 -6.02 -61.80 3.58
N PRO A 1125 -5.24 -60.91 4.22
CA PRO A 1125 -4.69 -59.66 3.67
C PRO A 1125 -3.43 -59.80 2.80
N ASP A 1126 -2.61 -60.85 2.97
CA ASP A 1126 -1.36 -61.02 2.22
C ASP A 1126 -1.50 -62.01 1.04
N PRO A 1127 -1.29 -61.57 -0.22
CA PRO A 1127 -1.36 -62.44 -1.42
C PRO A 1127 -0.32 -63.58 -1.44
N GLY A 1128 0.81 -63.40 -0.74
CA GLY A 1128 1.92 -64.34 -0.69
C GLY A 1128 1.68 -65.53 0.25
N ARG A 1129 0.77 -65.39 1.23
CA ARG A 1129 0.50 -66.40 2.26
C ARG A 1129 -0.94 -66.92 2.14
N LYS A 1130 -1.11 -68.24 2.27
CA LYS A 1130 -2.43 -68.88 2.30
C LYS A 1130 -2.85 -69.19 3.74
N TYR A 1131 -3.80 -68.44 4.27
CA TYR A 1131 -4.36 -68.56 5.60
C TYR A 1131 -5.43 -69.65 5.69
N THR A 1132 -5.45 -70.35 6.83
CA THR A 1132 -6.52 -71.26 7.20
C THR A 1132 -7.82 -70.51 7.49
N ILE A 1133 -8.95 -71.21 7.52
CA ILE A 1133 -10.25 -70.56 7.80
C ILE A 1133 -10.24 -69.95 9.21
N GLN A 1134 -9.65 -70.65 10.19
CA GLN A 1134 -9.61 -70.19 11.57
C GLN A 1134 -8.75 -68.92 11.71
N GLU A 1135 -7.55 -68.90 11.11
CA GLU A 1135 -6.68 -67.70 11.13
C GLU A 1135 -7.32 -66.50 10.42
N GLN A 1136 -8.04 -66.69 9.31
CA GLN A 1136 -8.72 -65.57 8.65
C GLN A 1136 -9.88 -65.02 9.48
N VAL A 1137 -10.65 -65.88 10.12
CA VAL A 1137 -11.76 -65.45 10.99
C VAL A 1137 -11.23 -64.69 12.19
N GLU A 1138 -10.20 -65.22 12.84
CA GLU A 1138 -9.58 -64.57 14.00
C GLU A 1138 -8.96 -63.22 13.63
N ASN A 1139 -8.29 -63.14 12.47
CA ASN A 1139 -7.75 -61.87 11.99
C ASN A 1139 -8.85 -60.86 11.65
N VAL A 1140 -9.94 -61.28 11.00
CA VAL A 1140 -11.05 -60.37 10.67
C VAL A 1140 -11.76 -59.88 11.92
N ILE A 1141 -12.00 -60.75 12.91
CA ILE A 1141 -12.61 -60.34 14.19
C ILE A 1141 -11.70 -59.33 14.88
N ARG A 1142 -10.40 -59.63 15.00
CA ARG A 1142 -9.43 -58.74 15.65
C ARG A 1142 -9.39 -57.34 15.02
N GLU A 1143 -9.37 -57.26 13.69
CA GLU A 1143 -9.38 -55.97 12.98
C GLU A 1143 -10.71 -55.23 13.13
N ALA A 1144 -11.84 -55.96 13.09
CA ALA A 1144 -13.18 -55.37 13.21
C ALA A 1144 -13.52 -54.93 14.64
N THR A 1145 -12.93 -55.54 15.67
CA THR A 1145 -13.10 -55.17 17.08
C THR A 1145 -11.95 -54.32 17.62
N SER A 1146 -11.01 -53.92 16.76
CA SER A 1146 -9.90 -53.06 17.18
C SER A 1146 -10.43 -51.66 17.49
N LEU A 1147 -10.20 -51.20 18.71
CA LEU A 1147 -10.61 -49.86 19.15
C LEU A 1147 -9.94 -48.77 18.31
N ASP A 1148 -8.70 -49.00 17.88
CA ASP A 1148 -7.97 -48.05 17.02
C ASP A 1148 -8.65 -47.90 15.65
N ASN A 1149 -9.16 -49.00 15.09
CA ASN A 1149 -9.89 -48.95 13.82
C ASN A 1149 -11.29 -48.36 13.99
N LEU A 1150 -11.98 -48.71 15.08
CA LEU A 1150 -13.33 -48.23 15.36
C LEU A 1150 -13.36 -46.73 15.67
N ALA A 1151 -12.36 -46.20 16.37
CA ALA A 1151 -12.26 -44.77 16.71
C ALA A 1151 -12.00 -43.87 15.48
N LEU A 1152 -11.47 -44.43 14.39
CA LEU A 1152 -11.20 -43.72 13.14
C LEU A 1152 -12.38 -43.76 12.17
N LEU A 1153 -13.47 -44.46 12.49
CA LEU A 1153 -14.66 -44.47 11.65
C LEU A 1153 -15.38 -43.12 11.74
N TYR A 1154 -16.01 -42.73 10.63
CA TYR A 1154 -16.85 -41.54 10.58
C TYR A 1154 -17.93 -41.58 11.67
N GLU A 1155 -18.14 -40.46 12.35
CA GLU A 1155 -19.03 -40.35 13.52
C GLU A 1155 -20.46 -40.89 13.29
N GLY A 1156 -20.99 -40.77 12.07
CA GLY A 1156 -22.32 -41.27 11.70
C GLY A 1156 -22.45 -42.80 11.65
N TRP A 1157 -21.33 -43.54 11.71
CA TRP A 1157 -21.30 -44.99 11.89
C TRP A 1157 -21.52 -45.42 13.34
N THR A 1158 -21.46 -44.47 14.29
CA THR A 1158 -21.68 -44.63 15.73
C THR A 1158 -21.01 -45.88 16.34
N PRO A 1159 -19.69 -46.06 16.18
CA PRO A 1159 -18.98 -47.27 16.60
C PRO A 1159 -18.89 -47.47 18.12
N TRP A 1160 -19.27 -46.47 18.92
CA TRP A 1160 -19.22 -46.48 20.38
C TRP A 1160 -20.53 -46.90 21.07
N VAL A 1161 -21.57 -47.28 20.31
CA VAL A 1161 -22.90 -47.66 20.82
C VAL A 1161 -23.22 -49.12 20.57
#